data_AF-A0A498KSJ8-F1
#
_entry.id   AF-A0A498KSJ8-F1
#
_cell.length_a   1.000
_cell.length_b   1.000
_cell.length_c   1.000
_cell.angle_alpha   90.00
_cell.angle_beta   90.00
_cell.angle_gamma   90.00
#
_symmetry.space_group_name_H-M   'P 1'
#
loop_
_entity.id
_entity.type
_entity.pdbx_description
1 polymer ?
#
loop_
_entity_poly.entity_id
_entity_poly.type
_entity_poly.pdbx_seq_one_letter_code
_entity_poly.pdbx_strand_id
1 'polypeptide(L)'
;MAGKNKCMVVHAALIMTILLSATIAMADDNTPVPAALSQVNTWFNNNVKPYTQRQKTLDPAVVTAEAGQKVIKVMQDGKGNFKTVTDAINSIPAGNTKRVIVYIGSGEYKEKITIPRNKPFVTLYGSPTNMPILTFDGTAQKYGTVNSATVIAESDYFVAANLIIKNSSPRPDGKRVGAQAVALRVSGNKAALYNCKLFGFQDTLCDDRGNHLFKDCYIEGTVDFIWGSGKSLYLNTELHVLGDNGITVITAQARDSDSEDTGYSFVHCKITGTGIGTYLGRAWRARPQVVYAYTNMTKVVNPAGWSNDNHSERDKTVSYGEYKCMGPGSSKNNKRNLSKELTDEQAKRFISLGYIQGSKWLLPPPNPKGQFSVLDAVGGVGVIIWNAVGDFIAATALKLTGITSLVLAEIAAACEAALFAHQWQNEQVILEGDALLVIAAIQNNLAANHGPFGHLMDDTRRILQSFQLWKANFGPFGHLMDDTRRILQSFQLWKANFVLRDANTVAHRLARFSLTLEHPVSWFEDPLDIIFDLILEDICWCGTLFFPSFGKMAGKTPCMFINASLMIITILLTSSTAAIADDTIPIPSDSSQVASWFDNNVKTYNERKSTLDPALVAAEHAPQVIKVMQYGGGNFKTITDAINSIPAGNTKRMFVYIKGGVYNEKITIPHNKPFVTFYGSPKSMPNITFDGTAQKYGTVYSGTLIVESDYFRAVNLVIINSAPEPDGIREGAQAVAVQISGNKAAFYNCKMIGYQDTLYDYKGLHLFKDCFIQGTVDFIFRKGKPLYLVLITAQQRDSASEDSGFSFVHCKITGTTYARRTYLGRAWGSSPNVVVAYTDIADIVHPERWSDFGHPERESNLFYGEYNNWGQGSNITSQARYTRKLSDAEAKPFISLGNIQGSKWLLPQ
;
A
#
# COMPACT_ATOMS: atom_id res chain seq x y z
N MET A 1 58.50 -40.07 47.31
CA MET A 1 57.88 -39.24 48.36
C MET A 1 57.17 -38.10 47.64
N ALA A 2 55.87 -38.23 47.38
CA ALA A 2 54.81 -37.54 48.13
C ALA A 2 54.99 -36.01 48.06
N GLY A 3 54.11 -35.20 47.49
CA GLY A 3 52.72 -35.37 47.09
C GLY A 3 51.99 -34.06 47.40
N LYS A 4 51.16 -33.56 46.48
CA LYS A 4 49.86 -32.94 46.75
C LYS A 4 49.18 -32.55 45.45
N ASN A 5 48.14 -33.33 45.15
CA ASN A 5 47.21 -33.21 44.04
C ASN A 5 46.43 -31.89 44.09
N LYS A 6 46.42 -31.15 42.98
CA LYS A 6 45.34 -30.24 42.59
C LYS A 6 45.02 -30.48 41.11
N CYS A 7 44.26 -31.53 40.83
CA CYS A 7 43.55 -31.69 39.56
C CYS A 7 42.48 -32.75 39.74
N MET A 8 41.22 -32.34 39.95
CA MET A 8 39.97 -33.06 39.66
C MET A 8 38.83 -32.26 40.28
N VAL A 9 37.68 -32.20 39.59
CA VAL A 9 36.51 -31.33 39.83
C VAL A 9 36.79 -29.91 39.29
N VAL A 10 36.48 -29.54 38.04
CA VAL A 10 35.17 -29.51 37.39
C VAL A 10 35.40 -29.51 35.86
N HIS A 11 35.45 -30.66 35.19
CA HIS A 11 35.38 -30.70 33.71
C HIS A 11 34.69 -31.98 33.17
N ALA A 12 33.97 -32.72 34.03
CA ALA A 12 33.26 -33.95 33.67
C ALA A 12 31.73 -33.82 33.75
N ALA A 13 31.18 -32.60 33.74
CA ALA A 13 29.73 -32.36 33.84
C ALA A 13 29.13 -31.57 32.66
N LEU A 14 29.85 -31.44 31.55
CA LEU A 14 29.36 -30.70 30.36
C LEU A 14 29.57 -31.44 29.04
N ILE A 15 29.63 -32.78 29.07
CA ILE A 15 29.69 -33.64 27.88
C ILE A 15 28.42 -34.52 27.75
N MET A 16 27.40 -34.30 28.57
CA MET A 16 26.15 -35.08 28.53
C MET A 16 24.86 -34.23 28.48
N THR A 17 24.91 -33.02 27.91
CA THR A 17 23.70 -32.19 27.66
C THR A 17 23.82 -31.25 26.45
N ILE A 18 24.62 -31.61 25.45
CA ILE A 18 24.45 -31.09 24.08
C ILE A 18 24.16 -32.29 23.17
N LEU A 19 23.17 -33.08 23.56
CA LEU A 19 22.36 -33.78 22.57
C LEU A 19 21.61 -32.68 21.82
N LEU A 20 21.87 -32.59 20.52
CA LEU A 20 21.15 -31.75 19.59
C LEU A 20 19.64 -31.87 19.82
N SER A 21 19.04 -30.98 20.58
CA SER A 21 17.67 -30.55 20.31
C SER A 21 17.75 -29.50 19.23
N ALA A 22 18.09 -29.93 18.01
CA ALA A 22 17.47 -29.31 16.85
C ALA A 22 15.97 -29.43 17.15
N THR A 23 15.34 -28.33 17.56
CA THR A 23 13.88 -28.27 17.60
C THR A 23 13.44 -28.57 16.18
N ILE A 24 13.08 -29.83 15.95
CA ILE A 24 12.43 -30.25 14.72
C ILE A 24 11.24 -29.29 14.62
N ALA A 25 11.26 -28.41 13.62
CA ALA A 25 10.20 -27.46 13.37
C ALA A 25 8.96 -28.26 12.93
N MET A 26 8.26 -28.82 13.92
CA MET A 26 6.99 -29.49 13.75
C MET A 26 5.97 -28.37 13.54
N ALA A 27 5.23 -28.42 12.43
CA ALA A 27 4.01 -27.63 12.32
C ALA A 27 3.07 -28.13 13.42
N ASP A 28 2.83 -27.31 14.44
CA ASP A 28 2.05 -27.72 15.60
C ASP A 28 0.58 -27.36 15.44
N ASP A 29 -0.27 -28.38 15.41
CA ASP A 29 -1.74 -28.22 15.41
C ASP A 29 -2.27 -27.79 16.79
N ASN A 30 -1.44 -27.85 17.84
CA ASN A 30 -1.83 -27.57 19.21
C ASN A 30 -1.47 -26.16 19.68
N THR A 31 -0.56 -25.47 18.99
CA THR A 31 -0.14 -24.11 19.36
C THR A 31 -1.27 -23.13 19.03
N PRO A 32 -1.87 -22.47 20.03
CA PRO A 32 -2.93 -21.48 19.79
C PRO A 32 -2.39 -20.24 19.08
N VAL A 33 -3.22 -19.62 18.25
CA VAL A 33 -3.01 -18.28 17.71
C VAL A 33 -2.89 -17.32 18.89
N PRO A 34 -1.83 -16.48 18.94
CA PRO A 34 -1.61 -15.58 20.07
C PRO A 34 -2.71 -14.53 20.19
N ALA A 35 -2.99 -14.08 21.41
CA ALA A 35 -4.00 -13.05 21.67
C ALA A 35 -3.62 -11.67 21.09
N ALA A 36 -2.33 -11.37 20.93
CA ALA A 36 -1.86 -10.10 20.38
C ALA A 36 -1.83 -10.14 18.84
N LEU A 37 -2.60 -9.27 18.19
CA LEU A 37 -2.66 -9.19 16.72
C LEU A 37 -1.28 -9.01 16.07
N SER A 38 -0.39 -8.23 16.69
CA SER A 38 0.97 -7.98 16.20
C SER A 38 1.83 -9.25 16.12
N GLN A 39 1.49 -10.30 16.85
CA GLN A 39 2.22 -11.57 16.87
C GLN A 39 1.68 -12.60 15.87
N VAL A 40 0.50 -12.38 15.28
CA VAL A 40 -0.19 -13.37 14.43
C VAL A 40 0.64 -13.75 13.21
N ASN A 41 1.29 -12.80 12.54
CA ASN A 41 2.12 -13.09 11.38
C ASN A 41 3.39 -13.87 11.75
N THR A 42 4.04 -13.52 12.85
CA THR A 42 5.19 -14.27 13.38
C THR A 42 4.78 -15.69 13.74
N TRP A 43 3.65 -15.86 14.44
CA TRP A 43 3.09 -17.17 14.76
C TRP A 43 2.77 -17.97 13.51
N PHE A 44 2.14 -17.36 12.50
CA PHE A 44 1.79 -18.05 11.25
C PHE A 44 3.05 -18.52 10.52
N ASN A 45 4.07 -17.65 10.39
CA ASN A 45 5.34 -17.99 9.77
C ASN A 45 6.14 -19.04 10.56
N ASN A 46 5.87 -19.20 11.85
CA ASN A 46 6.49 -20.23 12.68
C ASN A 46 5.80 -21.58 12.55
N ASN A 47 4.49 -21.61 12.37
CA ASN A 47 3.71 -22.84 12.32
C ASN A 47 3.43 -23.34 10.89
N VAL A 48 3.43 -22.44 9.91
CA VAL A 48 3.24 -22.74 8.49
C VAL A 48 4.58 -22.53 7.77
N LYS A 49 5.48 -23.51 7.88
CA LYS A 49 6.80 -23.48 7.23
C LYS A 49 6.73 -23.87 5.74
N PRO A 50 7.68 -23.40 4.91
CA PRO A 50 7.77 -23.77 3.49
C PRO A 50 7.93 -25.29 3.27
N TYR A 51 7.57 -25.75 2.08
CA TYR A 51 7.69 -27.15 1.65
C TYR A 51 9.05 -27.76 1.96
N THR A 52 10.14 -27.02 1.71
CA THR A 52 11.53 -27.47 1.94
C THR A 52 11.83 -27.88 3.38
N GLN A 53 11.06 -27.39 4.35
CA GLN A 53 11.22 -27.70 5.78
C GLN A 53 10.20 -28.72 6.29
N ARG A 54 9.19 -29.07 5.48
CA ARG A 54 8.01 -29.84 5.92
C ARG A 54 7.75 -31.13 5.18
N GLN A 55 8.63 -31.54 4.28
CA GLN A 55 8.44 -32.77 3.48
C GLN A 55 8.08 -34.01 4.32
N LYS A 56 8.63 -34.14 5.53
CA LYS A 56 8.39 -35.30 6.41
C LYS A 56 7.05 -35.25 7.16
N THR A 57 6.41 -34.09 7.26
CA THR A 57 5.19 -33.88 8.06
C THR A 57 3.93 -33.66 7.21
N LEU A 58 4.11 -33.42 5.91
CA LEU A 58 3.01 -33.23 4.96
C LEU A 58 2.43 -34.57 4.49
N ASP A 59 1.17 -34.55 4.08
CA ASP A 59 0.55 -35.67 3.37
C ASP A 59 1.39 -36.07 2.15
N PRO A 60 1.60 -37.37 1.87
CA PRO A 60 2.41 -37.83 0.74
C PRO A 60 1.98 -37.27 -0.63
N ALA A 61 0.68 -37.02 -0.81
CA ALA A 61 0.14 -36.43 -2.02
C ALA A 61 0.57 -34.96 -2.19
N VAL A 62 0.64 -34.19 -1.09
CA VAL A 62 1.18 -32.81 -1.11
C VAL A 62 2.66 -32.84 -1.43
N VAL A 63 3.43 -33.74 -0.80
CA VAL A 63 4.87 -33.88 -1.07
C VAL A 63 5.12 -34.15 -2.56
N THR A 64 4.36 -35.10 -3.13
CA THR A 64 4.43 -35.43 -4.57
C THR A 64 4.09 -34.22 -5.44
N ALA A 65 3.04 -33.47 -5.08
CA ALA A 65 2.60 -32.32 -5.84
C ALA A 65 3.61 -31.16 -5.81
N GLU A 66 4.15 -30.85 -4.63
CA GLU A 66 5.11 -29.75 -4.47
C GLU A 66 6.50 -30.07 -5.02
N ALA A 67 6.89 -31.35 -5.10
CA ALA A 67 8.16 -31.75 -5.71
C ALA A 67 8.21 -31.44 -7.23
N GLY A 68 7.05 -31.38 -7.89
CA GLY A 68 6.93 -31.22 -9.33
C GLY A 68 6.14 -29.99 -9.76
N GLN A 69 6.23 -28.85 -9.04
CA GLN A 69 5.40 -27.69 -9.39
C GLN A 69 5.65 -27.20 -10.82
N LYS A 70 4.59 -26.80 -11.50
CA LYS A 70 4.58 -26.23 -12.84
C LYS A 70 3.88 -24.88 -12.80
N VAL A 71 4.43 -23.88 -13.49
CA VAL A 71 3.75 -22.59 -13.67
C VAL A 71 3.24 -22.47 -15.12
N ILE A 72 1.99 -22.03 -15.28
CA ILE A 72 1.41 -21.61 -16.56
C ILE A 72 0.89 -20.18 -16.44
N LYS A 73 1.07 -19.36 -17.47
CA LYS A 73 0.72 -17.93 -17.47
C LYS A 73 -0.56 -17.67 -18.25
N VAL A 74 -1.43 -16.83 -17.70
CA VAL A 74 -2.63 -16.29 -18.35
C VAL A 74 -2.44 -14.79 -18.52
N MET A 75 -2.49 -14.28 -19.75
CA MET A 75 -2.42 -12.84 -20.04
C MET A 75 -3.32 -12.51 -21.24
N GLN A 76 -4.21 -11.53 -21.06
CA GLN A 76 -5.19 -11.13 -22.09
C GLN A 76 -4.53 -10.57 -23.35
N ASP A 77 -3.34 -9.98 -23.22
CA ASP A 77 -2.53 -9.44 -24.33
C ASP A 77 -1.85 -10.52 -25.19
N GLY A 78 -2.00 -11.80 -24.81
CA GLY A 78 -1.41 -12.93 -25.53
C GLY A 78 0.06 -13.21 -25.20
N LYS A 79 0.69 -12.49 -24.27
CA LYS A 79 2.07 -12.77 -23.83
C LYS A 79 2.19 -13.95 -22.86
N GLY A 80 1.06 -14.50 -22.42
CA GLY A 80 0.96 -15.69 -21.57
C GLY A 80 0.86 -16.98 -22.39
N ASN A 81 0.81 -18.13 -21.71
CA ASN A 81 0.51 -19.42 -22.34
C ASN A 81 -0.96 -19.50 -22.78
N PHE A 82 -1.85 -18.80 -22.09
CA PHE A 82 -3.29 -18.73 -22.36
C PHE A 82 -3.78 -17.29 -22.28
N LYS A 83 -4.89 -16.98 -22.94
CA LYS A 83 -5.58 -15.68 -22.83
C LYS A 83 -6.66 -15.68 -21.75
N THR A 84 -7.23 -16.84 -21.47
CA THR A 84 -8.33 -17.02 -20.53
C THR A 84 -7.91 -17.95 -19.39
N VAL A 85 -8.54 -17.79 -18.23
CA VAL A 85 -8.30 -18.67 -17.08
C VAL A 85 -8.90 -20.06 -17.37
N THR A 86 -10.05 -20.11 -18.04
CA THR A 86 -10.73 -21.37 -18.40
C THR A 86 -9.85 -22.26 -19.27
N ASP A 87 -9.18 -21.72 -20.29
CA ASP A 87 -8.28 -22.50 -21.15
C ASP A 87 -7.07 -23.03 -20.39
N ALA A 88 -6.51 -22.24 -19.48
CA ALA A 88 -5.42 -22.66 -18.62
C ALA A 88 -5.84 -23.84 -17.73
N ILE A 89 -7.02 -23.78 -17.12
CA ILE A 89 -7.58 -24.88 -16.33
C ILE A 89 -7.86 -26.11 -17.19
N ASN A 90 -8.37 -25.93 -18.42
CA ASN A 90 -8.63 -27.01 -19.36
C ASN A 90 -7.35 -27.77 -19.75
N SER A 91 -6.21 -27.07 -19.84
CA SER A 91 -4.91 -27.67 -20.15
C SER A 91 -4.34 -28.60 -19.07
N ILE A 92 -4.86 -28.51 -17.83
CA ILE A 92 -4.43 -29.35 -16.71
C ILE A 92 -5.07 -30.74 -16.87
N PRO A 93 -4.29 -31.84 -16.85
CA PRO A 93 -4.82 -33.18 -17.04
C PRO A 93 -5.71 -33.62 -15.88
N ALA A 94 -6.69 -34.48 -16.16
CA ALA A 94 -7.44 -35.17 -15.11
C ALA A 94 -6.50 -36.09 -14.30
N GLY A 95 -6.71 -36.19 -13.00
CA GLY A 95 -5.84 -36.93 -12.08
C GLY A 95 -4.49 -36.24 -11.82
N ASN A 96 -4.40 -34.92 -12.03
CA ASN A 96 -3.17 -34.15 -11.86
C ASN A 96 -2.49 -34.41 -10.50
N THR A 97 -1.23 -34.82 -10.50
CA THR A 97 -0.45 -35.13 -9.28
C THR A 97 0.58 -34.06 -8.94
N LYS A 98 0.66 -32.97 -9.72
CA LYS A 98 1.66 -31.90 -9.61
C LYS A 98 1.00 -30.57 -9.23
N ARG A 99 1.64 -29.74 -8.41
CA ARG A 99 1.15 -28.37 -8.16
C ARG A 99 1.18 -27.58 -9.46
N VAL A 100 0.02 -27.17 -9.98
CA VAL A 100 -0.03 -26.29 -11.17
C VAL A 100 -0.42 -24.88 -10.74
N ILE A 101 0.53 -23.96 -10.85
CA ILE A 101 0.34 -22.54 -10.55
C ILE A 101 -0.09 -21.85 -11.85
N VAL A 102 -1.35 -21.47 -11.90
CA VAL A 102 -1.92 -20.59 -12.92
C VAL A 102 -1.63 -19.15 -12.50
N TYR A 103 -0.56 -18.58 -13.04
CA TYR A 103 -0.21 -17.18 -12.85
C TYR A 103 -1.09 -16.32 -13.77
N ILE A 104 -1.92 -15.47 -13.18
CA ILE A 104 -2.87 -14.62 -13.90
C ILE A 104 -2.32 -13.19 -13.90
N GLY A 105 -2.04 -12.67 -15.09
CA GLY A 105 -1.64 -11.28 -15.29
C GLY A 105 -2.76 -10.32 -14.90
N SER A 106 -2.42 -9.09 -14.56
CA SER A 106 -3.41 -8.06 -14.21
C SER A 106 -4.43 -7.83 -15.32
N GLY A 107 -5.65 -7.51 -14.93
CA GLY A 107 -6.77 -7.29 -15.85
C GLY A 107 -8.08 -7.81 -15.26
N GLU A 108 -9.17 -7.56 -15.98
CA GLU A 108 -10.50 -8.07 -15.65
C GLU A 108 -10.86 -9.23 -16.59
N TYR A 109 -11.07 -10.40 -16.01
CA TYR A 109 -11.40 -11.65 -16.68
C TYR A 109 -12.87 -11.95 -16.43
N LYS A 110 -13.72 -11.58 -17.40
CA LYS A 110 -15.16 -11.88 -17.35
C LYS A 110 -15.42 -13.31 -17.82
N GLU A 111 -15.29 -14.26 -16.90
CA GLU A 111 -15.38 -15.70 -17.15
C GLU A 111 -16.10 -16.40 -15.99
N LYS A 112 -16.92 -17.41 -16.31
CA LYS A 112 -17.40 -18.36 -15.31
C LYS A 112 -16.40 -19.52 -15.20
N ILE A 113 -15.62 -19.53 -14.13
CA ILE A 113 -14.46 -20.43 -13.98
C ILE A 113 -14.85 -21.62 -13.09
N THR A 114 -14.56 -22.83 -13.55
CA THR A 114 -14.70 -24.05 -12.73
C THR A 114 -13.38 -24.79 -12.71
N ILE A 115 -12.86 -25.06 -11.51
CA ILE A 115 -11.72 -25.95 -11.27
C ILE A 115 -12.30 -27.29 -10.80
N PRO A 116 -12.42 -28.28 -11.72
CA PRO A 116 -13.18 -29.49 -11.45
C PRO A 116 -12.46 -30.41 -10.44
N ARG A 117 -13.24 -31.23 -9.74
CA ARG A 117 -12.77 -32.17 -8.71
C ARG A 117 -11.66 -33.09 -9.17
N ASN A 118 -11.67 -33.50 -10.44
CA ASN A 118 -10.67 -34.41 -11.01
C ASN A 118 -9.33 -33.72 -11.34
N LYS A 119 -9.13 -32.45 -11.01
CA LYS A 119 -7.87 -31.72 -11.23
C LYS A 119 -7.34 -31.14 -9.92
N PRO A 120 -6.82 -31.96 -8.98
CA PRO A 120 -6.34 -31.47 -7.68
C PRO A 120 -5.04 -30.66 -7.82
N PHE A 121 -4.63 -29.99 -6.74
CA PHE A 121 -3.39 -29.20 -6.63
C PHE A 121 -3.28 -28.02 -7.60
N VAL A 122 -4.41 -27.39 -7.94
CA VAL A 122 -4.43 -26.17 -8.75
C VAL A 122 -4.27 -24.94 -7.88
N THR A 123 -3.44 -24.01 -8.32
CA THR A 123 -3.29 -22.69 -7.71
C THR A 123 -3.69 -21.61 -8.71
N LEU A 124 -4.56 -20.69 -8.33
CA LEU A 124 -4.73 -19.41 -9.03
C LEU A 124 -3.92 -18.34 -8.28
N TYR A 125 -3.01 -17.67 -8.99
CA TYR A 125 -2.08 -16.72 -8.39
C TYR A 125 -2.05 -15.41 -9.18
N GLY A 126 -2.25 -14.29 -8.50
CA GLY A 126 -2.04 -12.94 -9.03
C GLY A 126 -0.86 -12.22 -8.39
N SER A 127 -0.50 -11.06 -8.94
CA SER A 127 0.49 -10.18 -8.29
C SER A 127 -0.15 -9.43 -7.11
N PRO A 128 0.46 -9.41 -5.91
CA PRO A 128 -0.08 -8.68 -4.76
C PRO A 128 -0.19 -7.16 -4.99
N THR A 129 0.62 -6.60 -5.90
CA THR A 129 0.58 -5.17 -6.24
C THR A 129 -0.36 -4.84 -7.40
N ASN A 130 -0.85 -5.85 -8.11
CA ASN A 130 -1.73 -5.70 -9.27
C ASN A 130 -2.59 -6.96 -9.44
N MET A 131 -3.57 -7.11 -8.55
CA MET A 131 -4.41 -8.31 -8.49
C MET A 131 -5.36 -8.36 -9.68
N PRO A 132 -5.46 -9.50 -10.39
CA PRO A 132 -6.47 -9.67 -11.42
C PRO A 132 -7.87 -9.78 -10.80
N ILE A 133 -8.86 -9.33 -11.57
CA ILE A 133 -10.28 -9.39 -11.22
C ILE A 133 -10.91 -10.53 -12.01
N LEU A 134 -11.39 -11.54 -11.31
CA LEU A 134 -12.20 -12.62 -11.89
C LEU A 134 -13.68 -12.28 -11.64
N THR A 135 -14.46 -12.11 -12.71
CA THR A 135 -15.83 -11.59 -12.60
C THR A 135 -16.82 -12.36 -13.47
N PHE A 136 -18.05 -12.50 -12.99
CA PHE A 136 -19.18 -13.04 -13.73
C PHE A 136 -20.49 -12.55 -13.09
N ASP A 137 -21.60 -12.59 -13.83
CA ASP A 137 -22.93 -12.11 -13.43
C ASP A 137 -23.93 -13.27 -13.33
N GLY A 138 -23.50 -14.36 -12.71
CA GLY A 138 -24.36 -15.52 -12.47
C GLY A 138 -25.35 -15.28 -11.32
N THR A 139 -26.62 -15.60 -11.55
CA THR A 139 -27.68 -15.57 -10.52
C THR A 139 -28.29 -16.95 -10.30
N ALA A 140 -28.91 -17.16 -9.13
CA ALA A 140 -29.60 -18.40 -8.81
C ALA A 140 -30.79 -18.67 -9.73
N GLN A 141 -31.44 -17.64 -10.26
CA GLN A 141 -32.51 -17.81 -11.24
C GLN A 141 -32.05 -18.60 -12.47
N LYS A 142 -30.82 -18.34 -12.94
CA LYS A 142 -30.27 -18.99 -14.14
C LYS A 142 -29.52 -20.28 -13.84
N TYR A 143 -28.80 -20.34 -12.73
CA TYR A 143 -27.85 -21.43 -12.46
C TYR A 143 -28.19 -22.24 -11.19
N GLY A 144 -29.16 -21.82 -10.39
CA GLY A 144 -29.25 -22.19 -8.97
C GLY A 144 -28.16 -21.49 -8.15
N THR A 145 -28.38 -21.35 -6.85
CA THR A 145 -27.47 -20.57 -5.97
C THR A 145 -26.03 -21.06 -6.07
N VAL A 146 -25.83 -22.36 -5.92
CA VAL A 146 -24.51 -23.00 -5.88
C VAL A 146 -23.73 -22.79 -7.19
N ASN A 147 -24.39 -22.94 -8.35
CA ASN A 147 -23.70 -22.80 -9.65
C ASN A 147 -23.75 -21.36 -10.19
N SER A 148 -24.28 -20.40 -9.44
CA SER A 148 -24.23 -18.97 -9.78
C SER A 148 -22.82 -18.38 -9.63
N ALA A 149 -21.92 -19.12 -8.95
CA ALA A 149 -20.57 -18.69 -8.62
C ALA A 149 -19.73 -18.26 -9.84
N THR A 150 -19.03 -17.13 -9.70
CA THR A 150 -17.99 -16.69 -10.65
C THR A 150 -16.84 -17.69 -10.72
N VAL A 151 -16.35 -18.13 -9.56
CA VAL A 151 -15.33 -19.19 -9.45
C VAL A 151 -15.91 -20.35 -8.65
N ILE A 152 -15.84 -21.56 -9.22
CA ILE A 152 -16.20 -22.81 -8.56
C ILE A 152 -14.93 -23.65 -8.40
N ALA A 153 -14.45 -23.80 -7.17
CA ALA A 153 -13.28 -24.62 -6.83
C ALA A 153 -13.73 -25.94 -6.17
N GLU A 154 -13.81 -27.00 -6.97
CA GLU A 154 -14.09 -28.37 -6.49
C GLU A 154 -12.83 -29.22 -6.30
N SER A 155 -11.70 -28.71 -6.80
CA SER A 155 -10.37 -29.32 -6.70
C SER A 155 -9.88 -29.37 -5.26
N ASP A 156 -9.52 -30.55 -4.77
CA ASP A 156 -8.80 -30.70 -3.51
C ASP A 156 -7.43 -30.00 -3.58
N TYR A 157 -6.96 -29.51 -2.44
CA TYR A 157 -5.71 -28.77 -2.30
C TYR A 157 -5.64 -27.48 -3.14
N PHE A 158 -6.80 -26.90 -3.48
CA PHE A 158 -6.87 -25.64 -4.22
C PHE A 158 -6.22 -24.48 -3.46
N VAL A 159 -5.50 -23.60 -4.16
CA VAL A 159 -4.97 -22.37 -3.56
C VAL A 159 -5.34 -21.16 -4.40
N ALA A 160 -5.83 -20.10 -3.76
CA ALA A 160 -5.95 -18.79 -4.37
C ALA A 160 -5.06 -17.79 -3.63
N ALA A 161 -4.28 -16.99 -4.37
CA ALA A 161 -3.46 -15.95 -3.76
C ALA A 161 -3.48 -14.66 -4.59
N ASN A 162 -3.72 -13.53 -3.91
CA ASN A 162 -3.71 -12.19 -4.50
C ASN A 162 -4.69 -12.03 -5.68
N LEU A 163 -5.96 -12.34 -5.45
CA LEU A 163 -7.02 -12.28 -6.46
C LEU A 163 -8.18 -11.43 -5.97
N ILE A 164 -8.84 -10.74 -6.89
CA ILE A 164 -10.17 -10.19 -6.69
C ILE A 164 -11.17 -11.14 -7.37
N ILE A 165 -12.16 -11.63 -6.63
CA ILE A 165 -13.22 -12.49 -7.15
C ILE A 165 -14.56 -11.79 -6.90
N LYS A 166 -15.29 -11.47 -7.97
CA LYS A 166 -16.51 -10.66 -7.91
C LYS A 166 -17.66 -11.37 -8.59
N ASN A 167 -18.84 -11.34 -7.97
CA ASN A 167 -20.08 -11.51 -8.73
C ASN A 167 -20.64 -10.13 -9.06
N SER A 168 -20.76 -9.81 -10.35
CA SER A 168 -21.21 -8.51 -10.83
C SER A 168 -22.73 -8.42 -11.03
N SER A 169 -23.50 -9.42 -10.57
CA SER A 169 -24.96 -9.38 -10.62
C SER A 169 -25.50 -8.17 -9.84
N PRO A 170 -26.60 -7.53 -10.29
CA PRO A 170 -27.15 -6.39 -9.59
C PRO A 170 -27.65 -6.78 -8.21
N ARG A 171 -27.45 -5.88 -7.23
CA ARG A 171 -27.90 -6.03 -5.84
C ARG A 171 -29.36 -6.46 -5.72
N PRO A 172 -29.70 -7.52 -4.95
CA PRO A 172 -31.08 -7.91 -4.71
C PRO A 172 -31.98 -6.73 -4.30
N ASP A 173 -33.14 -6.61 -4.92
CA ASP A 173 -34.09 -5.49 -4.75
C ASP A 173 -35.41 -5.92 -4.07
N GLY A 174 -35.48 -7.19 -3.65
CA GLY A 174 -36.69 -7.81 -3.11
C GLY A 174 -37.79 -8.11 -4.15
N LYS A 175 -37.57 -7.79 -5.42
CA LYS A 175 -38.53 -8.00 -6.52
C LYS A 175 -38.11 -9.14 -7.43
N ARG A 176 -36.80 -9.25 -7.71
CA ARG A 176 -36.25 -10.30 -8.58
C ARG A 176 -36.24 -11.66 -7.89
N VAL A 177 -36.86 -12.66 -8.53
CA VAL A 177 -36.81 -14.05 -8.09
C VAL A 177 -35.43 -14.63 -8.39
N GLY A 178 -34.81 -15.32 -7.42
CA GLY A 178 -33.52 -15.99 -7.63
C GLY A 178 -32.33 -15.03 -7.74
N ALA A 179 -32.36 -13.91 -7.00
CA ALA A 179 -31.32 -12.87 -7.04
C ALA A 179 -30.02 -13.23 -6.31
N GLN A 180 -29.92 -14.40 -5.66
CA GLN A 180 -28.70 -14.85 -5.00
C GLN A 180 -27.57 -15.00 -6.03
N ALA A 181 -26.36 -14.59 -5.65
CA ALA A 181 -25.27 -14.42 -6.60
C ALA A 181 -23.92 -14.64 -5.92
N VAL A 182 -23.36 -15.84 -6.11
CA VAL A 182 -22.13 -16.28 -5.45
C VAL A 182 -20.91 -15.71 -6.18
N ALA A 183 -19.91 -15.21 -5.47
CA ALA A 183 -18.62 -14.83 -6.04
C ALA A 183 -17.68 -16.03 -6.10
N LEU A 184 -17.55 -16.75 -4.98
CA LEU A 184 -16.71 -17.94 -4.87
C LEU A 184 -17.49 -19.09 -4.23
N ARG A 185 -17.42 -20.27 -4.85
CA ARG A 185 -17.75 -21.54 -4.22
C ARG A 185 -16.50 -22.37 -4.01
N VAL A 186 -16.29 -22.87 -2.79
CA VAL A 186 -15.18 -23.79 -2.45
C VAL A 186 -15.76 -25.08 -1.88
N SER A 187 -15.53 -26.20 -2.56
CA SER A 187 -15.98 -27.54 -2.14
C SER A 187 -14.90 -28.62 -2.21
N GLY A 188 -13.70 -28.24 -2.66
CA GLY A 188 -12.50 -29.07 -2.65
C GLY A 188 -11.83 -29.02 -1.27
N ASN A 189 -11.52 -30.18 -0.71
CA ASN A 189 -10.96 -30.27 0.63
C ASN A 189 -9.53 -29.70 0.67
N LYS A 190 -9.13 -29.13 1.81
CA LYS A 190 -7.77 -28.60 2.04
C LYS A 190 -7.43 -27.41 1.14
N ALA A 191 -8.37 -26.49 0.96
CA ALA A 191 -8.19 -25.29 0.15
C ALA A 191 -7.68 -24.10 0.99
N ALA A 192 -6.80 -23.29 0.42
CA ALA A 192 -6.26 -22.10 1.09
C ALA A 192 -6.38 -20.83 0.25
N LEU A 193 -6.84 -19.74 0.86
CA LEU A 193 -6.96 -18.44 0.26
C LEU A 193 -6.09 -17.43 1.01
N TYR A 194 -5.25 -16.70 0.28
CA TYR A 194 -4.32 -15.71 0.81
C TYR A 194 -4.52 -14.37 0.14
N ASN A 195 -4.80 -13.32 0.91
CA ASN A 195 -4.88 -11.96 0.38
C ASN A 195 -5.86 -11.86 -0.82
N CYS A 196 -6.99 -12.55 -0.72
CA CYS A 196 -8.05 -12.53 -1.73
C CYS A 196 -9.16 -11.57 -1.30
N LYS A 197 -9.81 -10.93 -2.27
CA LYS A 197 -10.95 -10.04 -2.05
C LYS A 197 -12.19 -10.60 -2.75
N LEU A 198 -13.26 -10.83 -1.99
CA LEU A 198 -14.50 -11.42 -2.47
C LEU A 198 -15.62 -10.37 -2.41
N PHE A 199 -16.15 -10.02 -3.59
CA PHE A 199 -17.16 -8.97 -3.75
C PHE A 199 -18.50 -9.57 -4.20
N GLY A 200 -19.57 -9.27 -3.47
CA GLY A 200 -20.92 -9.75 -3.76
C GLY A 200 -21.96 -9.14 -2.83
N PHE A 201 -23.21 -9.60 -2.92
CA PHE A 201 -24.31 -9.16 -2.06
C PHE A 201 -24.84 -10.33 -1.24
N GLN A 202 -25.90 -10.99 -1.70
CA GLN A 202 -26.44 -12.17 -1.06
C GLN A 202 -25.63 -13.39 -1.52
N ASP A 203 -25.23 -14.23 -0.57
CA ASP A 203 -24.56 -15.52 -0.80
C ASP A 203 -23.13 -15.40 -1.39
N THR A 204 -22.39 -14.30 -1.13
CA THR A 204 -21.05 -14.01 -1.73
C THR A 204 -20.08 -15.19 -1.71
N LEU A 205 -19.90 -15.86 -0.56
CA LEU A 205 -19.01 -17.01 -0.40
C LEU A 205 -19.83 -18.25 -0.02
N CYS A 206 -19.88 -19.21 -0.93
CA CYS A 206 -20.33 -20.57 -0.66
C CYS A 206 -19.13 -21.42 -0.19
N ASP A 207 -18.89 -21.41 1.11
CA ASP A 207 -17.94 -22.32 1.78
C ASP A 207 -18.62 -23.69 1.99
N ASP A 208 -18.74 -24.41 0.88
CA ASP A 208 -19.65 -25.55 0.70
C ASP A 208 -19.28 -26.74 1.60
N ARG A 209 -18.05 -27.25 1.50
CA ARG A 209 -17.55 -28.38 2.31
C ARG A 209 -16.03 -28.52 2.20
N GLY A 210 -15.43 -29.14 3.22
CA GLY A 210 -13.98 -29.39 3.28
C GLY A 210 -13.28 -28.57 4.35
N ASN A 211 -11.98 -28.82 4.55
CA ASN A 211 -11.15 -28.04 5.46
C ASN A 211 -10.54 -26.85 4.73
N HIS A 212 -10.80 -25.62 5.15
CA HIS A 212 -10.31 -24.44 4.43
C HIS A 212 -9.59 -23.42 5.33
N LEU A 213 -8.65 -22.68 4.75
CA LEU A 213 -8.05 -21.50 5.35
C LEU A 213 -8.37 -20.26 4.50
N PHE A 214 -8.79 -19.18 5.15
CA PHE A 214 -8.85 -17.85 4.57
C PHE A 214 -7.97 -16.91 5.39
N LYS A 215 -6.82 -16.48 4.86
CA LYS A 215 -5.87 -15.62 5.57
C LYS A 215 -5.72 -14.28 4.88
N ASP A 216 -5.78 -13.20 5.67
CA ASP A 216 -5.61 -11.82 5.19
C ASP A 216 -6.59 -11.46 4.06
N CYS A 217 -7.78 -12.06 4.06
CA CYS A 217 -8.77 -11.86 3.01
C CYS A 217 -9.70 -10.68 3.33
N TYR A 218 -10.46 -10.25 2.32
CA TYR A 218 -11.57 -9.33 2.45
C TYR A 218 -12.81 -9.99 1.84
N ILE A 219 -13.92 -10.04 2.57
CA ILE A 219 -15.18 -10.63 2.11
C ILE A 219 -16.30 -9.63 2.42
N GLU A 220 -17.04 -9.20 1.40
CA GLU A 220 -18.19 -8.32 1.58
C GLU A 220 -19.52 -8.95 1.15
N GLY A 221 -20.60 -8.50 1.77
CA GLY A 221 -21.96 -8.90 1.37
C GLY A 221 -23.05 -8.43 2.33
N THR A 222 -24.23 -9.01 2.17
CA THR A 222 -25.50 -8.59 2.79
C THR A 222 -26.14 -9.72 3.59
N VAL A 223 -26.94 -10.57 2.94
CA VAL A 223 -27.59 -11.75 3.51
C VAL A 223 -26.72 -12.97 3.27
N ASP A 224 -26.48 -13.75 4.33
CA ASP A 224 -25.79 -15.04 4.32
C ASP A 224 -24.50 -15.04 3.50
N PHE A 225 -23.74 -13.96 3.54
CA PHE A 225 -22.66 -13.78 2.56
C PHE A 225 -21.47 -14.74 2.79
N ILE A 226 -21.46 -15.48 3.90
CA ILE A 226 -20.65 -16.69 4.11
C ILE A 226 -21.57 -17.84 4.53
N TRP A 227 -21.73 -18.85 3.68
CA TRP A 227 -22.68 -19.94 3.91
C TRP A 227 -22.17 -21.28 3.39
N GLY A 228 -22.75 -22.37 3.90
CA GLY A 228 -22.35 -23.74 3.55
C GLY A 228 -21.94 -24.58 4.76
N SER A 229 -21.29 -25.72 4.52
CA SER A 229 -20.92 -26.72 5.52
C SER A 229 -19.39 -26.96 5.60
N GLY A 230 -18.58 -25.97 5.22
CA GLY A 230 -17.13 -26.01 5.40
C GLY A 230 -16.69 -26.15 6.86
N LYS A 231 -15.46 -26.65 7.05
CA LYS A 231 -14.71 -26.59 8.31
C LYS A 231 -13.55 -25.62 8.12
N SER A 232 -13.74 -24.37 8.52
CA SER A 232 -12.90 -23.29 7.99
C SER A 232 -12.35 -22.38 9.07
N LEU A 233 -11.06 -22.05 8.91
CA LEU A 233 -10.38 -21.05 9.73
C LEU A 233 -10.21 -19.77 8.91
N TYR A 234 -10.84 -18.70 9.34
CA TYR A 234 -10.66 -17.36 8.83
C TYR A 234 -9.71 -16.62 9.77
N LEU A 235 -8.51 -16.29 9.29
CA LEU A 235 -7.44 -15.71 10.09
C LEU A 235 -7.10 -14.31 9.58
N ASN A 236 -7.21 -13.30 10.45
CA ASN A 236 -6.92 -11.90 10.11
C ASN A 236 -7.66 -11.43 8.84
N THR A 237 -8.93 -11.83 8.70
CA THR A 237 -9.78 -11.54 7.53
C THR A 237 -10.79 -10.43 7.90
N GLU A 238 -11.05 -9.53 6.95
CA GLU A 238 -12.10 -8.52 7.10
C GLU A 238 -13.41 -9.01 6.51
N LEU A 239 -14.47 -8.94 7.32
CA LEU A 239 -15.86 -9.25 7.00
C LEU A 239 -16.62 -7.93 6.91
N HIS A 240 -16.88 -7.46 5.70
CA HIS A 240 -17.44 -6.13 5.45
C HIS A 240 -18.92 -6.20 5.10
N VAL A 241 -19.77 -5.66 5.98
CA VAL A 241 -21.22 -5.76 5.84
C VAL A 241 -21.78 -4.57 5.08
N LEU A 242 -22.38 -4.84 3.92
CA LEU A 242 -23.10 -3.86 3.14
C LEU A 242 -24.51 -3.70 3.70
N GLY A 243 -24.97 -2.45 3.90
CA GLY A 243 -26.29 -2.19 4.45
C GLY A 243 -27.41 -2.50 3.46
N ASP A 244 -28.42 -3.24 3.90
CA ASP A 244 -29.59 -3.67 3.12
C ASP A 244 -30.89 -3.17 3.74
N ASN A 245 -31.96 -3.08 2.94
CA ASN A 245 -33.30 -2.72 3.44
C ASN A 245 -33.93 -3.86 4.24
N GLY A 246 -33.44 -5.09 4.06
CA GLY A 246 -33.84 -6.27 4.82
C GLY A 246 -32.86 -6.64 5.94
N ILE A 247 -32.95 -7.89 6.38
CA ILE A 247 -31.98 -8.47 7.31
C ILE A 247 -30.59 -8.54 6.67
N THR A 248 -29.54 -8.34 7.45
CA THR A 248 -28.16 -8.66 7.04
C THR A 248 -27.60 -9.71 7.98
N VAL A 249 -26.86 -10.67 7.42
CA VAL A 249 -26.36 -11.84 8.16
C VAL A 249 -25.01 -12.23 7.59
N ILE A 250 -24.01 -12.35 8.46
CA ILE A 250 -22.66 -12.73 8.04
C ILE A 250 -22.62 -14.22 7.71
N THR A 251 -23.09 -15.07 8.64
CA THR A 251 -22.97 -16.53 8.49
C THR A 251 -24.31 -17.27 8.45
N ALA A 252 -24.43 -18.20 7.52
CA ALA A 252 -25.45 -19.25 7.50
C ALA A 252 -24.75 -20.61 7.40
N GLN A 253 -24.27 -21.11 8.54
CA GLN A 253 -23.54 -22.38 8.59
C GLN A 253 -24.53 -23.57 8.60
N ALA A 254 -24.21 -24.61 7.84
CA ALA A 254 -25.15 -25.65 7.43
C ALA A 254 -25.00 -27.00 8.16
N ARG A 255 -24.34 -27.03 9.32
CA ARG A 255 -24.22 -28.25 10.11
C ARG A 255 -25.59 -28.68 10.64
N ASP A 256 -25.93 -29.94 10.46
CA ASP A 256 -27.26 -30.46 10.78
C ASP A 256 -27.25 -31.51 11.91
N SER A 257 -26.12 -32.18 12.14
CA SER A 257 -25.95 -33.22 13.16
C SER A 257 -24.73 -33.00 14.06
N ASP A 258 -24.76 -33.53 15.29
CA ASP A 258 -23.59 -33.46 16.19
C ASP A 258 -22.41 -34.32 15.70
N SER A 259 -22.68 -35.32 14.85
CA SER A 259 -21.68 -36.19 14.20
C SER A 259 -20.87 -35.50 13.10
N GLU A 260 -21.38 -34.40 12.54
CA GLU A 260 -20.62 -33.60 11.57
C GLU A 260 -19.56 -32.77 12.29
N ASP A 261 -18.30 -32.87 11.83
CA ASP A 261 -17.18 -32.05 12.32
C ASP A 261 -16.94 -30.88 11.36
N THR A 262 -17.94 -30.02 11.21
CA THR A 262 -17.94 -28.82 10.35
C THR A 262 -18.23 -27.57 11.17
N GLY A 263 -17.85 -26.40 10.67
CA GLY A 263 -18.03 -25.14 11.38
C GLY A 263 -17.05 -24.06 10.95
N TYR A 264 -17.34 -22.83 11.35
CA TYR A 264 -16.50 -21.68 11.03
C TYR A 264 -15.82 -21.13 12.28
N SER A 265 -14.51 -20.88 12.18
CA SER A 265 -13.75 -20.16 13.19
C SER A 265 -13.13 -18.90 12.62
N PHE A 266 -13.52 -17.75 13.15
CA PHE A 266 -13.00 -16.44 12.79
C PHE A 266 -12.05 -15.96 13.88
N VAL A 267 -10.77 -15.84 13.56
CA VAL A 267 -9.71 -15.51 14.52
C VAL A 267 -8.99 -14.24 14.09
N HIS A 268 -8.91 -13.24 14.96
CA HIS A 268 -8.34 -11.91 14.65
C HIS A 268 -9.01 -11.21 13.46
N CYS A 269 -10.25 -11.58 13.18
CA CYS A 269 -11.00 -10.97 12.09
C CYS A 269 -11.49 -9.57 12.49
N LYS A 270 -11.95 -8.82 11.49
CA LYS A 270 -12.64 -7.54 11.69
C LYS A 270 -14.02 -7.62 11.08
N ILE A 271 -15.02 -7.19 11.82
CA ILE A 271 -16.38 -6.99 11.30
C ILE A 271 -16.57 -5.49 11.15
N THR A 272 -16.62 -5.04 9.90
CA THR A 272 -16.79 -3.64 9.49
C THR A 272 -18.02 -3.54 8.59
N GLY A 273 -18.39 -2.34 8.13
CA GLY A 273 -19.49 -2.21 7.18
C GLY A 273 -20.31 -0.94 7.32
N THR A 274 -21.20 -0.75 6.36
CA THR A 274 -22.22 0.30 6.32
C THR A 274 -23.61 -0.19 6.74
N GLY A 275 -23.79 -1.50 6.93
CA GLY A 275 -25.03 -2.07 7.44
C GLY A 275 -25.35 -1.69 8.87
N ILE A 276 -26.61 -1.89 9.26
CA ILE A 276 -27.12 -1.68 10.63
C ILE A 276 -27.80 -2.96 11.08
N GLY A 277 -27.48 -3.42 12.29
CA GLY A 277 -28.21 -4.53 12.90
C GLY A 277 -27.96 -5.88 12.25
N THR A 278 -26.77 -6.11 11.69
CA THR A 278 -26.40 -7.41 11.10
C THR A 278 -26.25 -8.48 12.16
N TYR A 279 -26.73 -9.68 11.88
CA TYR A 279 -26.44 -10.83 12.75
C TYR A 279 -25.08 -11.44 12.39
N LEU A 280 -24.34 -11.87 13.42
CA LEU A 280 -23.10 -12.65 13.28
C LEU A 280 -23.36 -13.98 12.55
N GLY A 281 -24.53 -14.56 12.82
CA GLY A 281 -25.02 -15.70 12.07
C GLY A 281 -26.48 -15.99 12.36
N ARG A 282 -27.09 -16.78 11.47
CA ARG A 282 -28.41 -17.35 11.67
C ARG A 282 -28.40 -18.87 11.60
N ALA A 283 -29.33 -19.49 12.33
CA ALA A 283 -29.43 -20.94 12.38
C ALA A 283 -30.11 -21.51 11.14
N TRP A 284 -29.41 -21.51 9.99
CA TRP A 284 -29.93 -22.04 8.73
C TRP A 284 -30.29 -23.53 8.82
N ARG A 285 -29.45 -24.32 9.51
CA ARG A 285 -29.66 -25.75 9.78
C ARG A 285 -29.82 -26.02 11.27
N ALA A 286 -30.03 -27.28 11.67
CA ALA A 286 -30.40 -27.61 13.03
C ALA A 286 -29.27 -27.40 14.06
N ARG A 287 -27.99 -27.50 13.66
CA ARG A 287 -26.84 -27.54 14.60
C ARG A 287 -25.62 -26.71 14.14
N PRO A 288 -25.83 -25.48 13.66
CA PRO A 288 -24.76 -24.64 13.12
C PRO A 288 -23.65 -24.41 14.16
N GLN A 289 -22.40 -24.40 13.71
CA GLN A 289 -21.24 -24.12 14.56
C GLN A 289 -20.43 -22.94 14.02
N VAL A 290 -20.36 -21.85 14.80
CA VAL A 290 -19.62 -20.65 14.44
C VAL A 290 -18.96 -20.06 15.69
N VAL A 291 -17.67 -19.75 15.60
CA VAL A 291 -16.90 -19.14 16.68
C VAL A 291 -16.18 -17.88 16.19
N TYR A 292 -16.33 -16.79 16.92
CA TYR A 292 -15.52 -15.58 16.77
C TYR A 292 -14.53 -15.47 17.93
N ALA A 293 -13.24 -15.34 17.63
CA ALA A 293 -12.17 -15.24 18.60
C ALA A 293 -11.25 -14.06 18.29
N TYR A 294 -10.90 -13.25 19.29
CA TYR A 294 -10.07 -12.04 19.13
C TYR A 294 -10.55 -11.10 18.02
N THR A 295 -11.84 -11.17 17.69
CA THR A 295 -12.42 -10.45 16.54
C THR A 295 -12.86 -9.06 17.00
N ASN A 296 -12.50 -8.03 16.24
CA ASN A 296 -12.95 -6.67 16.48
C ASN A 296 -14.24 -6.40 15.70
N MET A 297 -15.28 -5.94 16.40
CA MET A 297 -16.64 -5.79 15.87
C MET A 297 -17.09 -4.33 16.00
N THR A 298 -17.39 -3.67 14.88
CA THR A 298 -17.97 -2.32 14.91
C THR A 298 -19.46 -2.35 15.27
N LYS A 299 -20.10 -1.18 15.38
CA LYS A 299 -21.53 -1.01 15.71
C LYS A 299 -22.50 -1.55 14.66
N VAL A 300 -21.99 -2.11 13.55
CA VAL A 300 -22.80 -2.78 12.52
C VAL A 300 -23.54 -4.00 13.09
N VAL A 301 -22.92 -4.69 14.06
CA VAL A 301 -23.45 -5.92 14.66
C VAL A 301 -24.69 -5.61 15.50
N ASN A 302 -25.74 -6.39 15.27
CA ASN A 302 -26.97 -6.36 16.05
C ASN A 302 -26.64 -6.63 17.54
N PRO A 303 -27.17 -5.86 18.50
CA PRO A 303 -26.98 -6.13 19.92
C PRO A 303 -27.40 -7.55 20.35
N ALA A 304 -28.39 -8.15 19.68
CA ALA A 304 -28.79 -9.54 19.91
C ALA A 304 -27.69 -10.55 19.51
N GLY A 305 -26.76 -10.15 18.64
CA GLY A 305 -25.63 -10.93 18.13
C GLY A 305 -26.03 -11.97 17.09
N TRP A 306 -26.92 -12.88 17.46
CA TRP A 306 -27.24 -14.10 16.71
C TRP A 306 -28.75 -14.23 16.47
N SER A 307 -29.12 -14.89 15.37
CA SER A 307 -30.49 -15.23 15.05
C SER A 307 -30.70 -16.74 15.08
N ASN A 308 -31.82 -17.19 15.62
CA ASN A 308 -32.24 -18.60 15.49
C ASN A 308 -33.10 -18.82 14.23
N ASP A 309 -33.20 -17.84 13.34
CA ASP A 309 -34.00 -17.89 12.11
C ASP A 309 -35.49 -18.21 12.37
N ASN A 310 -36.03 -17.73 13.50
CA ASN A 310 -37.39 -18.01 13.99
C ASN A 310 -37.66 -19.48 14.36
N HIS A 311 -36.60 -20.27 14.59
CA HIS A 311 -36.67 -21.66 15.04
C HIS A 311 -36.26 -21.78 16.51
N SER A 312 -37.21 -21.54 17.43
CA SER A 312 -36.95 -21.56 18.89
C SER A 312 -36.43 -22.90 19.43
N GLU A 313 -36.75 -24.00 18.74
CA GLU A 313 -36.25 -25.34 19.06
C GLU A 313 -34.73 -25.45 18.88
N ARG A 314 -34.13 -24.60 18.02
CA ARG A 314 -32.69 -24.60 17.73
C ARG A 314 -31.86 -23.89 18.79
N ASP A 315 -32.48 -23.09 19.66
CA ASP A 315 -31.79 -22.36 20.74
C ASP A 315 -30.94 -23.30 21.62
N LYS A 316 -31.33 -24.57 21.73
CA LYS A 316 -30.62 -25.61 22.51
C LYS A 316 -29.53 -26.35 21.74
N THR A 317 -29.52 -26.24 20.42
CA THR A 317 -28.71 -27.07 19.52
C THR A 317 -27.69 -26.29 18.70
N VAL A 318 -27.86 -24.97 18.56
CA VAL A 318 -26.84 -24.09 17.98
C VAL A 318 -25.56 -24.09 18.81
N SER A 319 -24.41 -24.02 18.15
CA SER A 319 -23.09 -23.95 18.77
C SER A 319 -22.41 -22.63 18.38
N TYR A 320 -22.91 -21.52 18.92
CA TYR A 320 -22.35 -20.20 18.72
C TYR A 320 -21.43 -19.79 19.87
N GLY A 321 -20.24 -19.30 19.54
CA GLY A 321 -19.21 -18.95 20.51
C GLY A 321 -18.55 -17.61 20.22
N GLU A 322 -18.28 -16.86 21.28
CA GLU A 322 -17.45 -15.67 21.23
C GLU A 322 -16.34 -15.78 22.28
N TYR A 323 -15.12 -15.41 21.91
CA TYR A 323 -13.95 -15.50 22.78
C TYR A 323 -13.10 -14.25 22.68
N LYS A 324 -13.06 -13.46 23.75
CA LYS A 324 -12.23 -12.23 23.84
C LYS A 324 -12.41 -11.32 22.60
N CYS A 325 -13.66 -11.20 22.13
CA CYS A 325 -14.01 -10.28 21.04
C CYS A 325 -14.11 -8.85 21.56
N MET A 326 -13.76 -7.88 20.72
CA MET A 326 -13.60 -6.48 21.09
C MET A 326 -14.43 -5.56 20.20
N GLY A 327 -14.53 -4.30 20.59
CA GLY A 327 -15.24 -3.27 19.83
C GLY A 327 -16.71 -3.11 20.25
N PRO A 328 -17.38 -2.04 19.80
CA PRO A 328 -18.74 -1.73 20.21
C PRO A 328 -19.77 -2.82 19.85
N GLY A 329 -19.53 -3.57 18.77
CA GLY A 329 -20.39 -4.68 18.34
C GLY A 329 -20.25 -5.96 19.17
N SER A 330 -19.22 -6.08 20.02
CA SER A 330 -19.02 -7.26 20.89
C SER A 330 -19.67 -7.12 22.27
N SER A 331 -20.34 -5.99 22.54
CA SER A 331 -20.99 -5.71 23.83
C SER A 331 -21.91 -6.84 24.28
N LYS A 332 -21.87 -7.16 25.58
CA LYS A 332 -22.69 -8.24 26.17
C LYS A 332 -24.13 -7.80 26.46
N ASN A 333 -24.39 -6.50 26.44
CA ASN A 333 -25.70 -5.95 26.76
C ASN A 333 -26.69 -6.30 25.65
N ASN A 334 -27.83 -6.88 26.02
CA ASN A 334 -28.91 -7.30 25.11
C ASN A 334 -28.57 -8.46 24.16
N LYS A 335 -27.46 -9.18 24.37
CA LYS A 335 -27.19 -10.42 23.64
C LYS A 335 -28.24 -11.47 23.98
N ARG A 336 -28.79 -12.12 22.95
CA ARG A 336 -29.66 -13.27 23.16
C ARG A 336 -28.84 -14.41 23.74
N ASN A 337 -29.43 -15.21 24.63
CA ASN A 337 -28.81 -16.40 25.19
C ASN A 337 -28.74 -17.57 24.16
N LEU A 338 -28.20 -17.30 22.97
CA LEU A 338 -27.96 -18.23 21.87
C LEU A 338 -26.47 -18.56 21.71
N SER A 339 -25.59 -17.68 22.18
CA SER A 339 -24.14 -17.86 22.12
C SER A 339 -23.54 -18.01 23.51
N LYS A 340 -22.38 -18.67 23.56
CA LYS A 340 -21.60 -18.84 24.78
C LYS A 340 -20.35 -17.96 24.71
N GLU A 341 -20.03 -17.29 25.82
CA GLU A 341 -18.66 -16.81 26.02
C GLU A 341 -17.78 -18.03 26.31
N LEU A 342 -16.78 -18.26 25.47
CA LEU A 342 -15.91 -19.42 25.62
C LEU A 342 -14.82 -19.16 26.67
N THR A 343 -14.45 -20.20 27.42
CA THR A 343 -13.23 -20.18 28.24
C THR A 343 -11.99 -20.40 27.37
N ASP A 344 -10.81 -20.14 27.93
CA ASP A 344 -9.53 -20.39 27.24
C ASP A 344 -9.41 -21.85 26.78
N GLU A 345 -9.86 -22.82 27.59
CA GLU A 345 -9.87 -24.25 27.25
C GLU A 345 -10.83 -24.59 26.11
N GLN A 346 -12.03 -24.01 26.13
CA GLN A 346 -13.04 -24.23 25.09
C GLN A 346 -12.63 -23.59 23.76
N ALA A 347 -12.02 -22.41 23.80
CA ALA A 347 -11.57 -21.69 22.62
C ALA A 347 -10.37 -22.35 21.95
N LYS A 348 -9.49 -23.02 22.71
CA LYS A 348 -8.20 -23.57 22.25
C LYS A 348 -8.27 -24.35 20.93
N ARG A 349 -9.30 -25.18 20.73
CA ARG A 349 -9.51 -25.96 19.50
C ARG A 349 -9.80 -25.08 18.28
N PHE A 350 -10.51 -23.97 18.46
CA PHE A 350 -10.93 -23.09 17.37
C PHE A 350 -9.84 -22.10 16.96
N ILE A 351 -8.93 -21.78 17.88
CA ILE A 351 -7.83 -20.85 17.64
C ILE A 351 -6.51 -21.54 17.29
N SER A 352 -6.52 -22.70 16.63
CA SER A 352 -5.28 -23.37 16.19
C SER A 352 -5.40 -23.94 14.78
N LEU A 353 -4.26 -24.25 14.15
CA LEU A 353 -4.24 -24.95 12.86
C LEU A 353 -4.86 -26.35 12.94
N GLY A 354 -4.87 -26.95 14.13
CA GLY A 354 -5.51 -28.24 14.39
C GLY A 354 -7.00 -28.27 14.10
N TYR A 355 -7.69 -27.12 14.15
CA TYR A 355 -9.10 -27.03 13.76
C TYR A 355 -9.33 -27.58 12.35
N ILE A 356 -8.44 -27.23 11.43
CA ILE A 356 -8.48 -27.60 10.01
C ILE A 356 -7.41 -28.63 9.62
N GLN A 357 -6.78 -29.26 10.61
CA GLN A 357 -5.68 -30.22 10.43
C GLN A 357 -4.51 -29.65 9.58
N GLY A 358 -4.20 -28.36 9.77
CA GLY A 358 -3.28 -27.60 8.90
C GLY A 358 -1.86 -28.17 8.87
N SER A 359 -1.40 -28.82 9.94
CA SER A 359 -0.09 -29.47 10.01
C SER A 359 0.16 -30.54 8.94
N LYS A 360 -0.89 -31.06 8.28
CA LYS A 360 -0.78 -32.10 7.26
C LYS A 360 -0.73 -31.58 5.82
N TRP A 361 -1.25 -30.38 5.56
CA TRP A 361 -1.49 -29.95 4.17
C TRP A 361 -1.18 -28.49 3.88
N LEU A 362 -1.26 -27.64 4.90
CA LEU A 362 -1.18 -26.20 4.71
C LEU A 362 0.26 -25.78 4.43
N LEU A 363 0.48 -24.97 3.40
CA LEU A 363 1.78 -24.39 3.06
C LEU A 363 1.66 -22.86 2.97
N PRO A 364 2.77 -22.10 3.05
CA PRO A 364 2.75 -20.67 2.77
C PRO A 364 2.20 -20.37 1.37
N PRO A 365 1.74 -19.13 1.10
CA PRO A 365 1.32 -18.73 -0.23
C PRO A 365 2.44 -19.04 -1.27
N PRO A 366 2.10 -19.56 -2.45
CA PRO A 366 3.06 -19.91 -3.48
C PRO A 366 3.95 -18.71 -3.88
N ASN A 367 5.23 -18.96 -4.12
CA ASN A 367 6.18 -17.97 -4.61
C ASN A 367 6.72 -18.36 -6.00
N PRO A 368 5.93 -18.17 -7.08
CA PRO A 368 6.33 -18.58 -8.42
C PRO A 368 7.57 -17.84 -8.95
N LYS A 369 8.03 -16.75 -8.31
CA LYS A 369 9.31 -16.11 -8.65
C LYS A 369 10.51 -17.06 -8.45
N GLY A 370 10.39 -18.08 -7.60
CA GLY A 370 11.42 -19.11 -7.40
C GLY A 370 11.54 -20.16 -8.51
N GLN A 371 10.59 -20.21 -9.47
CA GLN A 371 10.59 -21.21 -10.56
C GLN A 371 10.85 -20.62 -11.96
N PHE A 372 11.10 -19.30 -12.06
CA PHE A 372 11.40 -18.63 -13.33
C PHE A 372 12.89 -18.31 -13.57
N SER A 373 13.82 -18.81 -12.75
CA SER A 373 15.22 -19.07 -13.14
C SER A 373 16.04 -19.67 -11.98
N VAL A 374 16.45 -20.94 -12.12
CA VAL A 374 17.62 -21.52 -11.39
C VAL A 374 18.85 -21.54 -12.31
N LEU A 375 18.76 -20.97 -13.52
CA LEU A 375 19.89 -20.84 -14.46
C LEU A 375 20.19 -19.39 -14.88
N ASP A 376 19.45 -18.41 -14.38
CA ASP A 376 19.72 -16.97 -14.58
C ASP A 376 19.64 -16.25 -13.23
N ALA A 377 20.46 -16.68 -12.27
CA ALA A 377 20.85 -15.77 -11.20
C ALA A 377 21.75 -14.70 -11.86
N VAL A 378 21.13 -13.66 -12.41
CA VAL A 378 21.83 -12.51 -12.96
C VAL A 378 22.45 -11.77 -11.78
N GLY A 379 23.67 -12.15 -11.44
CA GLY A 379 24.52 -11.44 -10.49
C GLY A 379 25.31 -10.36 -11.21
N GLY A 380 25.19 -9.12 -10.72
CA GLY A 380 26.03 -8.02 -11.15
C GLY A 380 26.61 -7.30 -9.93
N VAL A 381 27.79 -6.72 -10.08
CA VAL A 381 28.42 -5.86 -9.08
C VAL A 381 28.31 -4.42 -9.56
N GLY A 382 27.68 -3.56 -8.77
CA GLY A 382 27.68 -2.11 -8.98
C GLY A 382 28.74 -1.46 -8.09
N VAL A 383 29.58 -0.61 -8.66
CA VAL A 383 30.56 0.21 -7.93
C VAL A 383 30.21 1.67 -8.18
N ILE A 384 30.07 2.45 -7.11
CA ILE A 384 29.91 3.90 -7.17
C ILE A 384 31.18 4.54 -6.61
N ILE A 385 31.64 5.60 -7.29
CA ILE A 385 32.88 6.29 -6.99
C ILE A 385 32.55 7.75 -6.69
N TRP A 386 33.05 8.24 -5.56
CA TRP A 386 32.88 9.61 -5.08
C TRP A 386 34.23 10.34 -5.00
N ASN A 387 34.21 11.67 -5.11
CA ASN A 387 35.40 12.49 -4.87
C ASN A 387 35.61 12.74 -3.37
N ALA A 388 36.75 13.33 -3.01
CA ALA A 388 37.11 13.62 -1.62
C ALA A 388 36.17 14.58 -0.88
N VAL A 389 35.26 15.26 -1.60
CA VAL A 389 34.27 16.21 -1.07
C VAL A 389 32.86 15.60 -0.99
N GLY A 390 32.68 14.35 -1.46
CA GLY A 390 31.41 13.62 -1.41
C GLY A 390 30.53 13.78 -2.65
N ASP A 391 31.04 14.33 -3.75
CA ASP A 391 30.31 14.40 -5.02
C ASP A 391 30.48 13.11 -5.82
N PHE A 392 29.42 12.71 -6.52
CA PHE A 392 29.41 11.54 -7.39
C PHE A 392 30.35 11.77 -8.59
N ILE A 393 31.33 10.88 -8.78
CA ILE A 393 32.22 10.91 -9.95
C ILE A 393 31.69 9.96 -11.03
N ALA A 394 31.43 8.70 -10.67
CA ALA A 394 31.08 7.66 -11.63
C ALA A 394 30.37 6.48 -10.95
N ALA A 395 29.62 5.72 -11.74
CA ALA A 395 29.16 4.39 -11.36
C ALA A 395 29.43 3.40 -12.50
N THR A 396 29.89 2.20 -12.16
CA THR A 396 30.03 1.08 -13.10
C THR A 396 29.25 -0.11 -12.59
N ALA A 397 28.70 -0.92 -13.51
CA ALA A 397 28.04 -2.17 -13.18
C ALA A 397 28.59 -3.29 -14.07
N LEU A 398 29.15 -4.32 -13.44
CA LEU A 398 29.72 -5.48 -14.10
C LEU A 398 28.81 -6.69 -13.96
N LYS A 399 28.48 -7.31 -15.08
CA LYS A 399 27.75 -8.57 -15.13
C LYS A 399 28.74 -9.71 -14.91
N LEU A 400 28.62 -10.45 -13.82
CA LEU A 400 29.52 -11.56 -13.51
C LEU A 400 28.77 -12.88 -13.68
N THR A 401 29.05 -13.59 -14.78
CA THR A 401 28.53 -14.94 -15.01
C THR A 401 29.42 -15.98 -14.30
N GLY A 402 28.82 -16.84 -13.47
CA GLY A 402 29.49 -18.03 -12.93
C GLY A 402 30.09 -17.90 -11.52
N ILE A 403 29.82 -16.83 -10.78
CA ILE A 403 30.28 -16.71 -9.38
C ILE A 403 29.27 -17.36 -8.43
N THR A 404 29.71 -18.37 -7.67
CA THR A 404 28.87 -19.17 -6.76
C THR A 404 29.10 -18.86 -5.27
N SER A 405 29.96 -17.89 -4.96
CA SER A 405 30.36 -17.53 -3.58
C SER A 405 30.42 -16.02 -3.37
N LEU A 406 29.91 -15.55 -2.23
CA LEU A 406 29.94 -14.14 -1.80
C LEU A 406 31.37 -13.59 -1.75
N VAL A 407 32.31 -14.39 -1.25
CA VAL A 407 33.71 -14.00 -1.11
C VAL A 407 34.38 -13.74 -2.47
N LEU A 408 34.02 -14.52 -3.50
CA LEU A 408 34.56 -14.32 -4.85
C LEU A 408 33.94 -13.11 -5.56
N ALA A 409 32.67 -12.81 -5.30
CA ALA A 409 32.01 -11.61 -5.81
C ALA A 409 32.62 -10.33 -5.21
N GLU A 410 32.94 -10.37 -3.92
CA GLU A 410 33.63 -9.29 -3.19
C GLU A 410 35.05 -9.05 -3.68
N ILE A 411 35.83 -10.12 -3.92
CA ILE A 411 37.20 -10.02 -4.45
C ILE A 411 37.20 -9.43 -5.88
N ALA A 412 36.25 -9.85 -6.73
CA ALA A 412 36.12 -9.31 -8.08
C ALA A 412 35.74 -7.82 -8.08
N ALA A 413 34.82 -7.41 -7.19
CA ALA A 413 34.44 -6.01 -7.01
C ALA A 413 35.63 -5.13 -6.60
N ALA A 414 36.46 -5.62 -5.67
CA ALA A 414 37.63 -4.91 -5.19
C ALA A 414 38.75 -4.79 -6.25
N CYS A 415 38.96 -5.83 -7.07
CA CYS A 415 39.94 -5.81 -8.17
C CYS A 415 39.60 -4.77 -9.24
N GLU A 416 38.34 -4.69 -9.67
CA GLU A 416 37.90 -3.77 -10.73
C GLU A 416 37.90 -2.31 -10.27
N ALA A 417 37.52 -2.06 -9.02
CA ALA A 417 37.65 -0.74 -8.40
C ALA A 417 39.11 -0.25 -8.36
N ALA A 418 40.06 -1.15 -8.11
CA ALA A 418 41.49 -0.83 -8.10
C ALA A 418 42.04 -0.55 -9.51
N LEU A 419 41.60 -1.28 -10.54
CA LEU A 419 41.97 -1.05 -11.94
C LEU A 419 41.47 0.32 -12.45
N PHE A 420 40.22 0.68 -12.10
CA PHE A 420 39.63 1.97 -12.46
C PHE A 420 40.36 3.15 -11.81
N ALA A 421 40.69 3.05 -10.51
CA ALA A 421 41.45 4.08 -9.79
C ALA A 421 42.85 4.30 -10.41
N HIS A 422 43.49 3.22 -10.85
CA HIS A 422 44.80 3.27 -11.50
C HIS A 422 44.75 3.93 -12.89
N GLN A 423 43.73 3.63 -13.71
CA GLN A 423 43.56 4.22 -15.05
C GLN A 423 43.31 5.73 -15.02
N TRP A 424 42.70 6.26 -13.97
CA TRP A 424 42.30 7.67 -13.87
C TRP A 424 43.27 8.56 -13.07
N GLN A 425 44.44 8.05 -12.68
CA GLN A 425 45.49 8.79 -11.95
C GLN A 425 45.00 9.58 -10.73
N ASN A 426 43.94 9.12 -10.06
CA ASN A 426 43.36 9.79 -8.90
C ASN A 426 43.84 9.12 -7.61
N GLU A 427 44.64 9.84 -6.83
CA GLU A 427 45.26 9.33 -5.59
C GLU A 427 44.30 9.28 -4.37
N GLN A 428 43.05 9.73 -4.54
CA GLN A 428 42.04 9.72 -3.48
C GLN A 428 40.72 9.13 -3.99
N VAL A 429 40.59 7.81 -3.88
CA VAL A 429 39.36 7.09 -4.19
C VAL A 429 38.77 6.53 -2.90
N ILE A 430 37.52 6.91 -2.60
CA ILE A 430 36.74 6.34 -1.50
C ILE A 430 35.89 5.21 -2.09
N LEU A 431 36.14 3.98 -1.65
CA LEU A 431 35.38 2.80 -2.05
C LEU A 431 34.28 2.51 -1.02
N GLU A 432 33.03 2.65 -1.44
CA GLU A 432 31.87 2.25 -0.63
C GLU A 432 31.48 0.81 -0.98
N GLY A 433 31.76 -0.12 -0.07
CA GLY A 433 31.43 -1.53 -0.23
C GLY A 433 30.08 -1.88 0.38
N ASP A 434 29.08 -2.13 -0.46
CA ASP A 434 28.02 -3.10 -0.19
C ASP A 434 28.04 -4.09 -1.37
N ALA A 435 28.94 -5.07 -1.34
CA ALA A 435 28.81 -6.26 -2.18
C ALA A 435 27.71 -7.18 -1.64
N LEU A 436 26.56 -6.63 -1.24
CA LEU A 436 25.40 -7.39 -0.79
C LEU A 436 24.53 -7.76 -1.98
N LEU A 437 25.14 -8.47 -2.93
CA LEU A 437 24.42 -9.29 -3.89
C LEU A 437 24.67 -10.78 -3.61
N VAL A 438 24.71 -11.19 -2.33
CA VAL A 438 24.51 -12.59 -1.95
C VAL A 438 23.66 -12.69 -0.67
N ILE A 439 22.49 -13.29 -0.84
CA ILE A 439 21.69 -14.05 0.15
C ILE A 439 20.66 -13.27 1.00
N ALA A 440 19.45 -13.17 0.42
CA ALA A 440 18.22 -13.46 1.16
C ALA A 440 18.07 -14.98 1.33
N ALA A 441 18.78 -15.57 2.30
CA ALA A 441 18.58 -16.92 2.85
C ALA A 441 19.63 -17.23 3.93
N ILE A 442 19.42 -16.81 5.17
CA ILE A 442 19.79 -17.49 6.45
C ILE A 442 19.57 -16.45 7.55
N GLN A 443 18.44 -16.49 8.24
CA GLN A 443 18.35 -16.04 9.63
C GLN A 443 17.37 -16.95 10.37
N ASN A 444 17.96 -17.94 11.04
CA ASN A 444 17.38 -18.66 12.18
C ASN A 444 18.54 -18.86 13.17
N ASN A 445 18.81 -17.86 14.03
CA ASN A 445 18.95 -18.10 15.47
C ASN A 445 19.22 -16.80 16.24
N LEU A 446 18.60 -16.75 17.41
CA LEU A 446 18.67 -15.67 18.38
C LEU A 446 19.94 -15.75 19.23
N ALA A 447 20.49 -14.57 19.52
CA ALA A 447 21.27 -14.17 20.69
C ALA A 447 22.68 -14.75 20.91
N ALA A 448 23.70 -13.96 20.54
CA ALA A 448 24.64 -13.41 21.53
C ALA A 448 25.25 -12.12 20.95
N ASN A 449 25.18 -11.05 21.74
CA ASN A 449 25.63 -9.72 21.37
C ASN A 449 27.13 -9.58 21.66
N HIS A 450 28.01 -9.78 20.67
CA HIS A 450 29.41 -9.34 20.69
C HIS A 450 29.88 -8.99 19.26
N GLY A 451 29.77 -7.70 18.86
CA GLY A 451 30.49 -6.99 17.77
C GLY A 451 30.62 -7.63 16.35
N PRO A 452 30.11 -7.01 15.25
CA PRO A 452 30.03 -7.68 13.94
C PRO A 452 31.33 -7.83 13.09
N PHE A 453 32.47 -7.24 13.45
CA PHE A 453 33.65 -7.25 12.55
C PHE A 453 34.99 -7.67 13.18
N GLY A 454 35.07 -7.89 14.49
CA GLY A 454 36.32 -8.29 15.14
C GLY A 454 36.77 -9.71 14.77
N HIS A 455 35.84 -10.67 14.79
CA HIS A 455 36.14 -12.07 14.47
C HIS A 455 36.38 -12.30 12.98
N LEU A 456 35.72 -11.53 12.11
CA LEU A 456 35.87 -11.66 10.66
C LEU A 456 37.27 -11.24 10.18
N MET A 457 37.88 -10.22 10.80
CA MET A 457 39.25 -9.81 10.50
C MET A 457 40.30 -10.77 11.08
N ASP A 458 40.04 -11.36 12.25
CA ASP A 458 40.96 -12.35 12.85
C ASP A 458 40.91 -13.70 12.14
N ASP A 459 39.73 -14.14 11.67
CA ASP A 459 39.59 -15.36 10.87
C ASP A 459 40.15 -15.17 9.46
N THR A 460 39.93 -14.01 8.83
CA THR A 460 40.55 -13.68 7.54
C THR A 460 42.09 -13.59 7.66
N ARG A 461 42.60 -13.00 8.75
CA ARG A 461 44.04 -12.92 9.01
C ARG A 461 44.65 -14.30 9.30
N ARG A 462 43.94 -15.18 10.02
CA ARG A 462 44.35 -16.58 10.26
C ARG A 462 44.34 -17.42 8.99
N ILE A 463 43.32 -17.30 8.15
CA ILE A 463 43.22 -17.98 6.86
C ILE A 463 44.37 -17.53 5.95
N LEU A 464 44.66 -16.23 5.88
CA LEU A 464 45.76 -15.69 5.07
C LEU A 464 47.16 -16.05 5.61
N GLN A 465 47.35 -16.13 6.93
CA GLN A 465 48.57 -16.66 7.53
C GLN A 465 48.75 -18.16 7.23
N SER A 466 47.65 -18.91 7.15
CA SER A 466 47.65 -20.33 6.75
C SER A 466 48.05 -20.51 5.29
N PHE A 467 47.69 -19.56 4.42
CA PHE A 467 48.11 -19.54 3.01
C PHE A 467 49.56 -19.07 2.83
N GLN A 468 50.09 -18.17 3.67
CA GLN A 468 51.51 -17.79 3.64
C GLN A 468 52.46 -18.94 4.03
N LEU A 469 52.01 -19.87 4.87
CA LEU A 469 52.76 -21.07 5.25
C LEU A 469 52.74 -22.16 4.18
N TRP A 470 51.85 -22.06 3.19
CA TRP A 470 51.75 -23.00 2.07
C TRP A 470 52.68 -22.59 0.92
N LYS A 471 53.98 -22.66 1.17
CA LYS A 471 55.01 -22.61 0.12
C LYS A 471 55.04 -23.95 -0.62
N ALA A 472 54.34 -24.05 -1.74
CA ALA A 472 54.66 -25.03 -2.76
C ALA A 472 54.25 -24.54 -4.15
N ASN A 473 55.20 -24.62 -5.06
CA ASN A 473 55.19 -24.13 -6.44
C ASN A 473 53.96 -24.55 -7.26
N PHE A 474 53.44 -23.61 -8.06
CA PHE A 474 53.30 -23.66 -9.54
C PHE A 474 52.02 -22.98 -10.06
N GLY A 475 52.15 -22.32 -11.21
CA GLY A 475 51.07 -22.14 -12.18
C GLY A 475 50.66 -20.69 -12.49
N PRO A 476 49.79 -20.49 -13.51
CA PRO A 476 49.46 -19.20 -14.14
C PRO A 476 48.80 -18.16 -13.20
N PHE A 477 48.66 -18.49 -11.91
CA PHE A 477 48.20 -17.62 -10.84
C PHE A 477 49.32 -16.81 -10.17
N GLY A 478 50.59 -17.01 -10.54
CA GLY A 478 51.72 -16.21 -10.04
C GLY A 478 51.55 -14.71 -10.33
N HIS A 479 51.04 -14.37 -11.52
CA HIS A 479 50.70 -12.99 -11.88
C HIS A 479 49.52 -12.46 -11.07
N LEU A 480 48.50 -13.28 -10.81
CA LEU A 480 47.36 -12.89 -9.99
C LEU A 480 47.79 -12.60 -8.54
N MET A 481 48.72 -13.39 -7.98
CA MET A 481 49.23 -13.19 -6.62
C MET A 481 50.19 -11.99 -6.53
N ASP A 482 51.00 -11.73 -7.54
CA ASP A 482 51.86 -10.54 -7.58
C ASP A 482 51.08 -9.25 -7.86
N ASP A 483 50.04 -9.31 -8.70
CA ASP A 483 49.10 -8.20 -8.93
C ASP A 483 48.24 -7.93 -7.70
N THR A 484 47.74 -8.98 -7.03
CA THR A 484 47.02 -8.84 -5.75
C THR A 484 47.95 -8.30 -4.66
N ARG A 485 49.23 -8.70 -4.62
CA ARG A 485 50.21 -8.18 -3.65
C ARG A 485 50.58 -6.72 -3.93
N ARG A 486 50.68 -6.29 -5.19
CA ARG A 486 50.86 -4.88 -5.59
C ARG A 486 49.65 -4.03 -5.24
N ILE A 487 48.44 -4.52 -5.52
CA ILE A 487 47.16 -3.88 -5.18
C ILE A 487 47.03 -3.74 -3.64
N LEU A 488 47.43 -4.76 -2.87
CA LEU A 488 47.44 -4.72 -1.40
C LEU A 488 48.52 -3.80 -0.81
N GLN A 489 49.67 -3.65 -1.46
CA GLN A 489 50.68 -2.66 -1.07
C GLN A 489 50.22 -1.22 -1.33
N SER A 490 49.43 -0.96 -2.38
CA SER A 490 48.80 0.35 -2.60
C SER A 490 47.73 0.70 -1.56
N PHE A 491 47.03 -0.29 -0.99
CA PHE A 491 46.07 -0.03 0.09
C PHE A 491 46.71 0.49 1.39
N GLN A 492 48.02 0.30 1.64
CA GLN A 492 48.70 0.88 2.80
C GLN A 492 48.91 2.40 2.70
N LEU A 493 48.77 2.98 1.50
CA LEU A 493 48.89 4.41 1.25
C LEU A 493 47.51 5.10 1.12
N TRP A 494 46.41 4.32 1.14
CA TRP A 494 45.05 4.82 0.90
C TRP A 494 44.29 4.98 2.22
N LYS A 495 43.62 6.12 2.42
CA LYS A 495 42.69 6.34 3.55
C LYS A 495 41.28 5.97 3.10
N ALA A 496 40.85 4.74 3.35
CA ALA A 496 39.46 4.32 3.16
C ALA A 496 38.62 4.70 4.39
N ASN A 497 37.52 5.43 4.19
CA ASN A 497 36.51 5.70 5.21
C ASN A 497 35.18 5.09 4.73
N PHE A 498 34.53 4.32 5.61
CA PHE A 498 33.25 3.66 5.32
C PHE A 498 32.09 4.47 5.90
N VAL A 499 31.10 4.84 5.07
CA VAL A 499 29.92 5.60 5.49
C VAL A 499 28.64 4.91 4.99
N LEU A 500 27.64 4.77 5.86
CA LEU A 500 26.35 4.13 5.55
C LEU A 500 25.30 5.18 5.12
N ARG A 501 24.86 5.21 3.85
CA ARG A 501 23.70 6.01 3.39
C ARG A 501 22.93 5.46 2.18
N ASP A 502 21.66 5.89 2.09
CA ASP A 502 20.53 5.40 1.26
C ASP A 502 20.61 5.60 -0.28
N ALA A 503 21.79 5.81 -0.88
CA ALA A 503 21.95 5.97 -2.34
C ALA A 503 21.80 4.65 -3.14
N ASN A 504 21.72 3.52 -2.45
CA ASN A 504 21.63 2.16 -3.00
C ASN A 504 20.46 1.92 -3.98
N THR A 505 19.43 2.77 -4.00
CA THR A 505 18.21 2.49 -4.79
C THR A 505 18.43 2.60 -6.31
N VAL A 506 19.35 3.45 -6.78
CA VAL A 506 19.61 3.69 -8.22
C VAL A 506 20.53 2.61 -8.80
N ALA A 507 21.60 2.24 -8.09
CA ALA A 507 22.44 1.09 -8.46
C ALA A 507 21.64 -0.23 -8.44
N HIS A 508 20.73 -0.40 -7.46
CA HIS A 508 19.77 -1.51 -7.42
C HIS A 508 18.83 -1.56 -8.63
N ARG A 509 18.56 -0.41 -9.29
CA ARG A 509 17.73 -0.33 -10.50
C ARG A 509 18.54 -0.60 -11.77
N LEU A 510 19.71 0.01 -11.94
CA LEU A 510 20.57 -0.18 -13.11
C LEU A 510 21.06 -1.63 -13.25
N ALA A 511 21.47 -2.26 -12.14
CA ALA A 511 21.89 -3.67 -12.13
C ALA A 511 20.74 -4.64 -12.48
N ARG A 512 19.48 -4.26 -12.20
CA ARG A 512 18.29 -5.05 -12.49
C ARG A 512 17.95 -5.11 -13.99
N PHE A 513 18.45 -4.16 -14.78
CA PHE A 513 18.14 -4.01 -16.21
C PHE A 513 19.31 -4.35 -17.15
N SER A 514 20.50 -4.73 -16.64
CA SER A 514 21.67 -5.10 -17.47
C SER A 514 22.09 -4.05 -18.52
N LEU A 515 22.01 -2.76 -18.18
CA LEU A 515 22.42 -1.68 -19.08
C LEU A 515 23.90 -1.34 -18.88
N THR A 516 24.70 -1.42 -19.94
CA THR A 516 26.05 -0.82 -20.00
C THR A 516 25.89 0.59 -20.56
N LEU A 517 26.37 1.60 -19.86
CA LEU A 517 26.40 2.98 -20.36
C LEU A 517 27.68 3.15 -21.18
N GLU A 518 27.60 3.10 -22.50
CA GLU A 518 28.75 3.34 -23.40
C GLU A 518 29.12 4.84 -23.50
N HIS A 519 28.29 5.74 -22.94
CA HIS A 519 28.53 7.18 -22.93
C HIS A 519 28.25 7.80 -21.55
N PRO A 520 29.03 8.83 -21.14
CA PRO A 520 28.82 9.54 -19.89
C PRO A 520 27.44 10.22 -19.92
N VAL A 521 26.62 9.90 -18.93
CA VAL A 521 25.30 10.49 -18.77
C VAL A 521 25.35 11.50 -17.63
N SER A 522 25.11 12.77 -17.93
CA SER A 522 24.92 13.81 -16.91
C SER A 522 23.43 13.94 -16.58
N TRP A 523 23.00 13.55 -15.37
CA TRP A 523 21.68 13.92 -14.84
C TRP A 523 21.75 14.22 -13.33
N PHE A 524 20.97 15.24 -12.94
CA PHE A 524 20.64 15.62 -11.56
C PHE A 524 19.32 14.93 -11.11
N GLU A 525 19.28 14.67 -9.80
CA GLU A 525 18.16 14.47 -8.86
C GLU A 525 16.72 14.35 -9.40
N ASP A 526 16.12 13.15 -9.24
CA ASP A 526 14.72 12.72 -9.49
C ASP A 526 13.60 13.65 -8.94
N PRO A 527 12.29 13.51 -9.32
CA PRO A 527 11.66 12.49 -10.19
C PRO A 527 10.69 13.06 -11.27
N LEU A 528 10.20 12.21 -12.18
CA LEU A 528 8.76 11.96 -12.44
C LEU A 528 8.57 10.95 -13.59
N ASP A 529 7.56 10.08 -13.46
CA ASP A 529 6.89 9.38 -14.56
C ASP A 529 7.76 8.55 -15.52
N ILE A 530 8.28 7.45 -14.97
CA ILE A 530 8.90 6.34 -15.72
C ILE A 530 8.09 6.02 -17.01
N ILE A 531 8.73 6.12 -18.19
CA ILE A 531 8.41 5.41 -19.47
C ILE A 531 7.43 6.04 -20.48
N PHE A 532 6.75 7.17 -20.24
CA PHE A 532 5.74 7.62 -21.23
C PHE A 532 6.28 8.13 -22.58
N ASP A 533 7.53 8.59 -22.68
CA ASP A 533 8.11 9.05 -23.97
C ASP A 533 8.94 8.01 -24.73
N LEU A 534 9.22 6.83 -24.16
CA LEU A 534 9.95 5.77 -24.89
C LEU A 534 9.02 4.78 -25.64
N ILE A 535 7.70 4.97 -25.57
CA ILE A 535 6.70 4.13 -26.26
C ILE A 535 6.00 4.87 -27.43
N LEU A 536 6.32 6.15 -27.69
CA LEU A 536 5.75 6.89 -28.81
C LEU A 536 6.54 6.82 -30.14
N GLU A 537 7.57 5.97 -30.26
CA GLU A 537 8.31 5.75 -31.52
C GLU A 537 8.30 4.31 -32.05
N ASP A 538 7.21 3.55 -31.90
CA ASP A 538 7.04 2.25 -32.60
C ASP A 538 5.86 2.21 -33.59
N ILE A 539 5.47 3.38 -34.12
CA ILE A 539 4.70 3.46 -35.38
C ILE A 539 5.52 4.26 -36.40
N CYS A 540 6.55 3.62 -36.95
CA CYS A 540 6.95 3.71 -38.36
C CYS A 540 8.30 3.03 -38.59
N TRP A 541 8.29 1.74 -38.95
CA TRP A 541 8.82 1.26 -40.25
C TRP A 541 8.84 -0.26 -40.32
N CYS A 542 8.00 -0.80 -41.20
CA CYS A 542 8.19 -2.09 -41.83
C CYS A 542 8.75 -1.79 -43.24
N GLY A 543 9.91 -2.34 -43.60
CA GLY A 543 10.44 -2.14 -44.96
C GLY A 543 11.90 -2.56 -45.16
N THR A 544 12.09 -3.83 -45.45
CA THR A 544 13.33 -4.50 -45.89
C THR A 544 13.87 -3.94 -47.23
N LEU A 545 15.20 -3.88 -47.44
CA LEU A 545 15.93 -4.38 -48.64
C LEU A 545 17.46 -4.06 -48.63
N PHE A 546 18.18 -4.79 -49.49
CA PHE A 546 19.59 -5.21 -49.51
C PHE A 546 20.65 -4.20 -50.10
N PHE A 547 21.92 -4.30 -49.64
CA PHE A 547 23.29 -4.18 -50.26
C PHE A 547 23.57 -3.34 -51.57
N PRO A 548 24.83 -2.97 -51.95
CA PRO A 548 25.98 -2.35 -51.23
C PRO A 548 26.84 -1.31 -52.04
N SER A 549 27.80 -0.64 -51.35
CA SER A 549 29.15 -0.18 -51.81
C SER A 549 29.34 1.05 -52.75
N PHE A 550 30.57 1.64 -52.63
CA PHE A 550 31.19 2.83 -53.28
C PHE A 550 30.84 4.20 -52.68
N GLY A 551 31.72 5.17 -52.42
CA GLY A 551 33.16 5.36 -52.67
C GLY A 551 33.47 6.84 -52.95
N LYS A 552 34.49 7.41 -52.27
CA LYS A 552 35.36 8.56 -52.64
C LYS A 552 34.89 10.04 -52.59
N MET A 553 35.66 10.79 -51.76
CA MET A 553 36.51 11.98 -52.04
C MET A 553 35.98 13.41 -52.25
N ALA A 554 36.68 14.32 -51.52
CA ALA A 554 37.13 15.69 -51.84
C ALA A 554 36.08 16.83 -51.88
N GLY A 555 36.33 18.06 -51.45
CA GLY A 555 37.51 18.74 -50.91
C GLY A 555 37.38 20.28 -51.08
N LYS A 556 38.00 21.04 -50.16
CA LYS A 556 38.55 22.41 -50.27
C LYS A 556 37.65 23.68 -50.18
N THR A 557 37.96 24.43 -49.12
CA THR A 557 37.88 25.87 -48.70
C THR A 557 38.46 26.91 -49.71
N PRO A 558 38.62 28.25 -49.44
CA PRO A 558 38.10 29.22 -48.41
C PRO A 558 37.83 30.70 -48.90
N CYS A 559 37.54 31.62 -47.95
CA CYS A 559 37.81 33.10 -47.87
C CYS A 559 36.77 34.11 -48.42
N MET A 560 36.24 35.04 -47.58
CA MET A 560 36.83 36.34 -47.20
C MET A 560 35.96 37.15 -46.20
N PHE A 561 36.64 38.01 -45.45
CA PHE A 561 36.26 38.87 -44.31
C PHE A 561 35.19 39.94 -44.57
N ILE A 562 34.35 40.25 -43.56
CA ILE A 562 34.13 41.60 -42.99
C ILE A 562 33.79 41.46 -41.48
N ASN A 563 34.37 42.33 -40.66
CA ASN A 563 34.34 42.32 -39.20
C ASN A 563 33.37 43.39 -38.64
N ALA A 564 32.88 43.13 -37.43
CA ALA A 564 32.36 44.05 -36.41
C ALA A 564 30.92 44.62 -36.47
N SER A 565 30.11 44.13 -35.51
CA SER A 565 29.35 44.91 -34.51
C SER A 565 28.03 45.63 -34.86
N LEU A 566 27.03 45.31 -34.02
CA LEU A 566 25.78 46.02 -33.65
C LEU A 566 24.49 45.84 -34.47
N MET A 567 23.59 45.07 -33.84
CA MET A 567 22.16 45.36 -33.55
C MET A 567 21.05 45.09 -34.59
N ILE A 568 20.28 44.02 -34.29
CA ILE A 568 18.84 44.02 -33.92
C ILE A 568 17.75 43.70 -34.98
N ILE A 569 17.22 42.47 -34.81
CA ILE A 569 15.80 42.00 -34.73
C ILE A 569 14.94 41.95 -36.02
N THR A 570 14.51 40.74 -36.45
CA THR A 570 13.14 40.17 -36.24
C THR A 570 12.93 38.80 -36.95
N ILE A 571 12.89 37.70 -36.15
CA ILE A 571 12.04 36.46 -36.24
C ILE A 571 12.14 35.58 -37.52
N LEU A 572 12.60 34.32 -37.47
CA LEU A 572 11.90 33.14 -36.92
C LEU A 572 12.88 32.11 -36.33
N LEU A 573 13.12 32.24 -35.02
CA LEU A 573 13.39 31.11 -34.12
C LEU A 573 12.04 30.75 -33.51
N THR A 574 11.47 29.59 -33.83
CA THR A 574 10.47 28.99 -32.95
C THR A 574 11.20 28.24 -31.86
N SER A 575 11.69 28.99 -30.86
CA SER A 575 11.80 28.45 -29.52
C SER A 575 10.42 27.94 -29.13
N SER A 576 10.30 26.65 -28.79
CA SER A 576 9.20 26.19 -27.95
C SER A 576 9.25 27.05 -26.68
N THR A 577 8.37 28.03 -26.57
CA THR A 577 8.09 28.71 -25.32
C THR A 577 7.76 27.62 -24.31
N ALA A 578 8.64 27.41 -23.33
CA ALA A 578 8.31 26.64 -22.14
C ALA A 578 6.99 27.20 -21.62
N ALA A 579 5.93 26.37 -21.60
CA ALA A 579 4.62 26.80 -21.17
C ALA A 579 4.73 27.32 -19.74
N ILE A 580 4.66 28.64 -19.59
CA ILE A 580 4.52 29.30 -18.30
C ILE A 580 3.24 28.75 -17.68
N ALA A 581 3.27 28.37 -16.40
CA ALA A 581 2.06 28.00 -15.66
C ALA A 581 1.04 29.14 -15.80
N ASP A 582 -0.03 28.88 -16.55
CA ASP A 582 -1.04 29.89 -16.85
C ASP A 582 -2.23 29.71 -15.90
N ASP A 583 -2.33 30.65 -14.97
CA ASP A 583 -3.42 30.73 -13.98
C ASP A 583 -4.81 30.87 -14.63
N THR A 584 -4.87 31.15 -15.93
CA THR A 584 -6.12 31.34 -16.68
C THR A 584 -6.62 30.09 -17.39
N ILE A 585 -5.80 29.03 -17.49
CA ILE A 585 -6.23 27.77 -18.12
C ILE A 585 -7.16 27.03 -17.15
N PRO A 586 -8.40 26.72 -17.54
CA PRO A 586 -9.30 25.94 -16.70
C PRO A 586 -8.90 24.46 -16.70
N ILE A 587 -9.16 23.80 -15.58
CA ILE A 587 -9.09 22.34 -15.45
C ILE A 587 -10.09 21.73 -16.44
N PRO A 588 -9.68 20.72 -17.24
CA PRO A 588 -10.54 20.10 -18.24
C PRO A 588 -11.73 19.42 -17.58
N SER A 589 -12.86 19.35 -18.29
CA SER A 589 -14.06 18.64 -17.81
C SER A 589 -13.89 17.11 -17.80
N ASP A 590 -13.01 16.58 -18.65
CA ASP A 590 -12.68 15.16 -18.71
C ASP A 590 -11.67 14.79 -17.62
N SER A 591 -12.11 13.98 -16.66
CA SER A 591 -11.29 13.51 -15.53
C SER A 591 -10.01 12.79 -15.97
N SER A 592 -9.99 12.13 -17.13
CA SER A 592 -8.81 11.42 -17.64
C SER A 592 -7.67 12.37 -18.04
N GLN A 593 -8.00 13.63 -18.34
CA GLN A 593 -7.05 14.64 -18.77
C GLN A 593 -6.47 15.43 -17.58
N VAL A 594 -7.10 15.37 -16.40
CA VAL A 594 -6.74 16.20 -15.24
C VAL A 594 -5.31 15.97 -14.77
N ALA A 595 -4.85 14.72 -14.75
CA ALA A 595 -3.46 14.40 -14.38
C ALA A 595 -2.47 15.07 -15.35
N SER A 596 -2.63 14.80 -16.65
CA SER A 596 -1.80 15.41 -17.70
C SER A 596 -1.87 16.94 -17.70
N TRP A 597 -3.06 17.50 -17.42
CA TRP A 597 -3.26 18.93 -17.31
C TRP A 597 -2.49 19.49 -16.11
N PHE A 598 -2.53 18.82 -14.96
CA PHE A 598 -1.79 19.24 -13.78
C PHE A 598 -0.28 19.19 -14.05
N ASP A 599 0.23 18.12 -14.66
CA ASP A 599 1.65 17.99 -15.01
C ASP A 599 2.08 19.01 -16.07
N ASN A 600 1.16 19.47 -16.90
CA ASN A 600 1.39 20.53 -17.89
C ASN A 600 1.34 21.95 -17.31
N ASN A 601 0.59 22.18 -16.23
CA ASN A 601 0.39 23.51 -15.66
C ASN A 601 1.13 23.72 -14.33
N VAL A 602 1.56 22.65 -13.65
CA VAL A 602 2.31 22.67 -12.38
C VAL A 602 3.68 22.07 -12.60
N LYS A 603 4.52 22.81 -13.34
CA LYS A 603 5.89 22.43 -13.70
C LYS A 603 6.86 22.45 -12.52
N THR A 604 8.01 21.78 -12.67
CA THR A 604 9.04 21.64 -11.63
C THR A 604 9.66 22.99 -11.25
N TYR A 605 10.42 23.00 -10.15
CA TYR A 605 11.16 24.20 -9.70
C TYR A 605 12.07 24.77 -10.80
N ASN A 606 12.82 23.91 -11.49
CA ASN A 606 13.78 24.33 -12.50
C ASN A 606 13.10 25.00 -13.70
N GLU A 607 11.91 24.53 -14.07
CA GLU A 607 11.14 25.07 -15.19
C GLU A 607 10.45 26.41 -14.85
N ARG A 608 10.18 26.68 -13.56
CA ARG A 608 9.38 27.85 -13.12
C ARG A 608 10.10 28.83 -12.21
N LYS A 609 11.41 28.68 -12.02
CA LYS A 609 12.19 29.56 -11.12
C LYS A 609 11.98 31.06 -11.37
N SER A 610 11.70 31.48 -12.61
CA SER A 610 11.45 32.89 -12.97
C SER A 610 10.06 33.42 -12.61
N THR A 611 9.07 32.54 -12.39
CA THR A 611 7.67 32.93 -12.11
C THR A 611 7.26 32.67 -10.65
N LEU A 612 8.07 31.90 -9.92
CA LEU A 612 7.83 31.61 -8.51
C LEU A 612 8.19 32.80 -7.61
N ASP A 613 7.55 32.85 -6.44
CA ASP A 613 7.84 33.84 -5.42
C ASP A 613 9.34 33.82 -5.04
N PRO A 614 10.04 34.97 -4.97
CA PRO A 614 11.48 35.00 -4.72
C PRO A 614 11.91 34.29 -3.42
N ALA A 615 11.08 34.36 -2.38
CA ALA A 615 11.35 33.69 -1.11
C ALA A 615 11.27 32.15 -1.24
N LEU A 616 10.32 31.65 -2.04
CA LEU A 616 10.24 30.23 -2.38
C LEU A 616 11.44 29.82 -3.23
N VAL A 617 11.83 30.65 -4.21
CA VAL A 617 12.98 30.38 -5.06
C VAL A 617 14.28 30.23 -4.25
N ALA A 618 14.47 31.11 -3.26
CA ALA A 618 15.60 31.02 -2.34
C ALA A 618 15.54 29.75 -1.48
N ALA A 619 14.36 29.36 -1.00
CA ALA A 619 14.19 28.19 -0.16
C ALA A 619 14.45 26.86 -0.88
N GLU A 620 14.08 26.75 -2.15
CA GLU A 620 14.25 25.53 -2.94
C GLU A 620 15.68 25.34 -3.52
N HIS A 621 16.57 26.34 -3.39
CA HIS A 621 17.92 26.27 -3.98
C HIS A 621 18.84 25.23 -3.31
N ALA A 622 18.62 24.94 -2.02
CA ALA A 622 19.43 23.99 -1.25
C ALA A 622 18.59 23.33 -0.14
N PRO A 623 17.66 22.42 -0.50
CA PRO A 623 16.78 21.78 0.46
C PRO A 623 17.56 20.89 1.44
N GLN A 624 17.02 20.72 2.65
CA GLN A 624 17.58 19.83 3.67
C GLN A 624 16.58 18.75 4.04
N VAL A 625 17.08 17.56 4.39
CA VAL A 625 16.25 16.41 4.76
C VAL A 625 16.48 16.03 6.22
N ILE A 626 15.39 15.91 6.97
CA ILE A 626 15.34 15.40 8.35
C ILE A 626 14.53 14.10 8.35
N LYS A 627 15.04 13.03 8.97
CA LYS A 627 14.37 11.73 9.04
C LYS A 627 13.80 11.47 10.44
N VAL A 628 12.52 11.12 10.51
CA VAL A 628 11.80 10.72 11.72
C VAL A 628 11.51 9.23 11.70
N MET A 629 12.07 8.49 12.66
CA MET A 629 11.88 7.04 12.79
C MET A 629 11.67 6.65 14.25
N GLN A 630 10.45 6.24 14.60
CA GLN A 630 10.01 5.93 15.97
C GLN A 630 10.90 4.91 16.69
N TYR A 631 11.43 3.93 15.95
CA TYR A 631 12.23 2.82 16.48
C TYR A 631 13.75 3.00 16.29
N GLY A 632 14.22 4.20 15.94
CA GLY A 632 15.64 4.50 15.69
C GLY A 632 16.04 4.42 14.21
N GLY A 633 17.27 4.87 13.90
CA GLY A 633 17.82 4.94 12.53
C GLY A 633 17.50 6.24 11.77
N GLY A 634 16.68 7.13 12.34
CA GLY A 634 16.45 8.49 11.85
C GLY A 634 17.19 9.54 12.69
N ASN A 635 17.13 10.81 12.25
CA ASN A 635 17.63 11.94 13.03
C ASN A 635 16.83 12.13 14.33
N PHE A 636 15.51 11.89 14.28
CA PHE A 636 14.61 12.04 15.43
C PHE A 636 13.67 10.85 15.56
N LYS A 637 13.17 10.61 16.78
CA LYS A 637 12.16 9.57 17.06
C LYS A 637 10.74 10.09 16.94
N THR A 638 10.55 11.37 17.26
CA THR A 638 9.25 12.06 17.24
C THR A 638 9.23 13.12 16.15
N ILE A 639 8.03 13.45 15.67
CA ILE A 639 7.85 14.52 14.68
C ILE A 639 8.07 15.88 15.36
N THR A 640 7.63 16.00 16.62
CA THR A 640 7.80 17.22 17.42
C THR A 640 9.27 17.62 17.57
N ASP A 641 10.16 16.67 17.87
CA ASP A 641 11.60 16.96 18.00
C ASP A 641 12.22 17.41 16.67
N ALA A 642 11.78 16.81 15.55
CA ALA A 642 12.23 17.22 14.22
C ALA A 642 11.83 18.66 13.91
N ILE A 643 10.59 19.05 14.21
CA ILE A 643 10.14 20.44 14.04
C ILE A 643 10.92 21.38 14.96
N ASN A 644 11.15 20.99 16.22
CA ASN A 644 11.89 21.79 17.19
C ASN A 644 13.33 22.06 16.72
N SER A 645 13.94 21.14 15.99
CA SER A 645 15.28 21.32 15.41
C SER A 645 15.37 22.34 14.28
N ILE A 646 14.24 22.66 13.62
CA ILE A 646 14.21 23.66 12.55
C ILE A 646 14.31 25.06 13.18
N PRO A 647 15.24 25.92 12.73
CA PRO A 647 15.42 27.26 13.29
C PRO A 647 14.21 28.17 13.01
N ALA A 648 13.95 29.10 13.93
CA ALA A 648 13.03 30.19 13.66
C ALA A 648 13.57 31.09 12.53
N GLY A 649 12.70 31.61 11.68
CA GLY A 649 13.07 32.36 10.48
C GLY A 649 13.67 31.49 9.37
N ASN A 650 13.38 30.18 9.35
CA ASN A 650 13.92 29.24 8.37
C ASN A 650 13.76 29.75 6.93
N THR A 651 14.85 29.81 6.17
CA THR A 651 14.86 30.29 4.77
C THR A 651 15.08 29.18 3.75
N LYS A 652 15.20 27.92 4.18
CA LYS A 652 15.47 26.76 3.32
C LYS A 652 14.31 25.77 3.33
N ARG A 653 14.08 25.06 2.24
CA ARG A 653 13.11 23.96 2.21
C ARG A 653 13.56 22.84 3.15
N MET A 654 12.73 22.52 4.14
CA MET A 654 12.98 21.44 5.10
C MET A 654 12.08 20.25 4.80
N PHE A 655 12.62 19.19 4.22
CA PHE A 655 11.94 17.92 3.99
C PHE A 655 12.04 17.03 5.23
N VAL A 656 10.93 16.90 5.96
CA VAL A 656 10.80 15.96 7.08
C VAL A 656 10.23 14.64 6.55
N TYR A 657 11.11 13.67 6.36
CA TYR A 657 10.74 12.30 6.04
C TYR A 657 10.21 11.61 7.28
N ILE A 658 8.98 11.10 7.21
CA ILE A 658 8.35 10.38 8.32
C ILE A 658 8.14 8.93 7.89
N LYS A 659 8.85 8.01 8.55
CA LYS A 659 8.73 6.57 8.27
C LYS A 659 7.33 6.07 8.64
N GLY A 660 6.81 5.10 7.90
CA GLY A 660 5.53 4.47 8.21
C GLY A 660 5.49 3.91 9.64
N GLY A 661 4.44 4.25 10.39
CA GLY A 661 4.29 4.00 11.82
C GLY A 661 3.08 4.74 12.39
N VAL A 662 2.85 4.62 13.70
CA VAL A 662 1.80 5.36 14.42
C VAL A 662 2.46 6.34 15.39
N TYR A 663 2.24 7.62 15.15
CA TYR A 663 2.77 8.76 15.90
C TYR A 663 1.62 9.37 16.69
N ASN A 664 1.52 9.04 17.98
CA ASN A 664 0.54 9.63 18.87
C ASN A 664 1.08 10.96 19.42
N GLU A 665 0.97 12.01 18.61
CA GLU A 665 1.56 13.31 18.88
C GLU A 665 0.61 14.42 18.41
N LYS A 666 0.53 15.49 19.20
CA LYS A 666 -0.06 16.76 18.76
C LYS A 666 1.05 17.59 18.10
N ILE A 667 0.91 17.87 16.82
CA ILE A 667 1.94 18.51 16.01
C ILE A 667 1.57 19.95 15.72
N THR A 668 2.52 20.87 15.90
CA THR A 668 2.39 22.28 15.50
C THR A 668 3.61 22.71 14.72
N ILE A 669 3.40 23.21 13.50
CA ILE A 669 4.42 23.91 12.72
C ILE A 669 4.16 25.41 12.87
N PRO A 670 4.93 26.11 13.71
CA PRO A 670 4.68 27.52 14.01
C PRO A 670 4.96 28.42 12.82
N HIS A 671 4.28 29.58 12.78
CA HIS A 671 4.40 30.57 11.70
C HIS A 671 5.84 31.03 11.41
N ASN A 672 6.72 31.01 12.41
CA ASN A 672 8.12 31.39 12.27
C ASN A 672 9.01 30.29 11.66
N LYS A 673 8.45 29.16 11.19
CA LYS A 673 9.21 28.08 10.53
C LYS A 673 8.64 27.77 9.13
N PRO A 674 8.74 28.69 8.15
CA PRO A 674 8.20 28.49 6.80
C PRO A 674 8.97 27.41 6.02
N PHE A 675 8.42 27.01 4.87
CA PHE A 675 9.03 26.07 3.91
C PHE A 675 9.26 24.64 4.44
N VAL A 676 8.37 24.14 5.30
CA VAL A 676 8.44 22.76 5.81
C VAL A 676 7.62 21.82 4.94
N THR A 677 8.19 20.66 4.59
CA THR A 677 7.51 19.61 3.83
C THR A 677 7.55 18.30 4.59
N PHE A 678 6.40 17.77 4.97
CA PHE A 678 6.28 16.42 5.51
C PHE A 678 6.03 15.43 4.39
N TYR A 679 6.78 14.33 4.37
CA TYR A 679 6.55 13.30 3.37
C TYR A 679 6.75 11.89 3.91
N GLY A 680 5.86 10.99 3.50
CA GLY A 680 5.88 9.56 3.82
C GLY A 680 5.97 8.69 2.57
N SER A 681 6.07 7.37 2.77
CA SER A 681 5.96 6.41 1.66
C SER A 681 4.48 6.16 1.33
N PRO A 682 4.05 6.18 0.06
CA PRO A 682 2.67 5.86 -0.30
C PRO A 682 2.30 4.40 0.01
N LYS A 683 3.30 3.51 0.12
CA LYS A 683 3.12 2.09 0.50
C LYS A 683 2.99 1.88 2.01
N SER A 684 3.43 2.85 2.80
CA SER A 684 3.45 2.79 4.26
C SER A 684 3.39 4.22 4.80
N MET A 685 2.19 4.82 4.66
CA MET A 685 1.94 6.19 5.09
C MET A 685 2.00 6.27 6.63
N PRO A 686 2.72 7.25 7.20
CA PRO A 686 2.71 7.48 8.64
C PRO A 686 1.31 7.92 9.11
N ASN A 687 0.85 7.32 10.22
CA ASN A 687 -0.39 7.69 10.90
C ASN A 687 -0.06 8.63 12.07
N ILE A 688 -0.39 9.91 11.92
CA ILE A 688 -0.28 10.91 12.99
C ILE A 688 -1.65 11.00 13.65
N THR A 689 -1.72 10.73 14.95
CA THR A 689 -2.99 10.67 15.69
C THR A 689 -2.92 11.46 16.98
N PHE A 690 -4.02 12.12 17.33
CA PHE A 690 -4.22 12.76 18.62
C PHE A 690 -5.73 12.87 18.91
N ASP A 691 -6.15 12.95 20.17
CA ASP A 691 -7.57 12.94 20.58
C ASP A 691 -8.03 14.29 21.16
N GLY A 692 -7.47 15.39 20.66
CA GLY A 692 -7.81 16.75 21.10
C GLY A 692 -9.26 17.12 20.80
N THR A 693 -9.97 17.65 21.80
CA THR A 693 -11.33 18.20 21.66
C THR A 693 -11.37 19.69 21.97
N ALA A 694 -12.39 20.38 21.48
CA ALA A 694 -12.62 21.79 21.79
C ALA A 694 -12.93 22.03 23.27
N GLN A 695 -13.54 21.06 23.96
CA GLN A 695 -13.72 21.14 25.40
C GLN A 695 -12.40 21.35 26.15
N LYS A 696 -11.31 20.71 25.68
CA LYS A 696 -10.00 20.77 26.34
C LYS A 696 -9.10 21.86 25.78
N TYR A 697 -9.13 22.10 24.47
CA TYR A 697 -8.16 22.96 23.78
C TYR A 697 -8.80 24.15 23.07
N GLY A 698 -10.13 24.25 23.02
CA GLY A 698 -10.82 25.05 22.01
C GLY A 698 -10.69 24.43 20.61
N THR A 699 -11.61 24.78 19.71
CA THR A 699 -11.65 24.17 18.36
C THR A 699 -10.33 24.33 17.61
N VAL A 700 -9.76 25.54 17.62
CA VAL A 700 -8.52 25.87 16.88
C VAL A 700 -7.35 24.98 17.31
N TYR A 701 -7.14 24.84 18.62
CA TYR A 701 -6.00 24.10 19.15
C TYR A 701 -6.31 22.63 19.41
N SER A 702 -7.49 22.13 19.02
CA SER A 702 -7.82 20.69 19.09
C SER A 702 -7.11 19.88 17.99
N GLY A 703 -6.52 20.55 16.99
CA GLY A 703 -5.80 19.98 15.85
C GLY A 703 -4.76 18.92 16.21
N THR A 704 -4.82 17.76 15.52
CA THR A 704 -3.72 16.77 15.54
C THR A 704 -2.50 17.32 14.81
N LEU A 705 -2.70 17.96 13.66
CA LEU A 705 -1.69 18.71 12.91
C LEU A 705 -2.13 20.17 12.75
N ILE A 706 -1.37 21.09 13.34
CA ILE A 706 -1.59 22.54 13.30
C ILE A 706 -0.51 23.18 12.43
N VAL A 707 -0.91 23.78 11.31
CA VAL A 707 -0.04 24.35 10.29
C VAL A 707 -0.21 25.87 10.27
N GLU A 708 0.59 26.56 11.07
CA GLU A 708 0.63 28.03 11.07
C GLU A 708 1.64 28.60 10.07
N SER A 709 2.49 27.73 9.53
CA SER A 709 3.65 28.04 8.70
C SER A 709 3.31 28.20 7.22
N ASP A 710 3.92 29.20 6.58
CA ASP A 710 3.76 29.45 5.15
C ASP A 710 4.55 28.44 4.29
N TYR A 711 4.05 28.16 3.09
CA TYR A 711 4.64 27.24 2.10
C TYR A 711 4.78 25.79 2.61
N PHE A 712 3.91 25.36 3.53
CA PHE A 712 3.89 24.00 4.04
C PHE A 712 3.47 23.00 2.95
N ARG A 713 4.09 21.81 2.92
CA ARG A 713 3.61 20.70 2.09
C ARG A 713 3.47 19.42 2.90
N ALA A 714 2.46 18.62 2.58
CA ALA A 714 2.31 17.27 3.12
C ALA A 714 2.08 16.28 1.98
N VAL A 715 2.85 15.18 1.96
CA VAL A 715 2.81 14.16 0.91
C VAL A 715 2.71 12.78 1.54
N ASN A 716 1.71 11.99 1.15
CA ASN A 716 1.54 10.60 1.62
C ASN A 716 1.44 10.45 3.16
N LEU A 717 0.58 11.24 3.82
CA LEU A 717 0.36 11.16 5.28
C LEU A 717 -1.08 10.75 5.64
N VAL A 718 -1.26 10.08 6.77
CA VAL A 718 -2.57 9.87 7.40
C VAL A 718 -2.61 10.70 8.69
N ILE A 719 -3.53 11.65 8.78
CA ILE A 719 -3.74 12.49 9.96
C ILE A 719 -5.13 12.19 10.53
N ILE A 720 -5.17 11.81 11.81
CA ILE A 720 -6.38 11.31 12.48
C ILE A 720 -6.60 12.13 13.75
N ASN A 721 -7.78 12.74 13.90
CA ASN A 721 -8.25 13.06 15.24
C ASN A 721 -9.06 11.87 15.78
N SER A 722 -8.54 11.21 16.82
CA SER A 722 -9.12 10.01 17.41
C SER A 722 -10.14 10.29 18.53
N ALA A 723 -10.58 11.54 18.69
CA ALA A 723 -11.63 11.89 19.64
C ALA A 723 -12.95 11.14 19.30
N PRO A 724 -13.76 10.78 20.32
CA PRO A 724 -14.98 10.01 20.08
C PRO A 724 -16.04 10.80 19.31
N GLU A 725 -16.77 10.13 18.40
CA GLU A 725 -17.89 10.65 17.60
C GLU A 725 -18.88 11.47 18.46
N PRO A 726 -19.23 12.72 18.07
CA PRO A 726 -20.21 13.51 18.80
C PRO A 726 -21.51 12.73 19.03
N ASP A 727 -21.94 12.62 20.29
CA ASP A 727 -23.12 11.87 20.73
C ASP A 727 -24.35 12.76 20.94
N GLY A 728 -24.21 14.07 20.70
CA GLY A 728 -25.25 15.07 20.93
C GLY A 728 -25.44 15.46 22.40
N ILE A 729 -24.64 14.89 23.32
CA ILE A 729 -24.73 15.14 24.77
C ILE A 729 -23.50 15.92 25.26
N ARG A 730 -22.32 15.64 24.69
CA ARG A 730 -21.06 16.28 25.09
C ARG A 730 -20.95 17.72 24.55
N GLU A 731 -20.82 18.69 25.44
CA GLU A 731 -20.38 20.04 25.07
C GLU A 731 -18.92 20.03 24.61
N GLY A 732 -18.59 20.77 23.54
CA GLY A 732 -17.22 20.88 23.04
C GLY A 732 -16.72 19.67 22.23
N ALA A 733 -17.62 18.94 21.56
CA ALA A 733 -17.31 17.73 20.79
C ALA A 733 -16.52 17.98 19.49
N GLN A 734 -16.26 19.23 19.10
CA GLN A 734 -15.43 19.57 17.94
C GLN A 734 -14.02 19.02 18.12
N ALA A 735 -13.48 18.39 17.08
CA ALA A 735 -12.20 17.70 17.15
C ALA A 735 -11.46 17.74 15.81
N VAL A 736 -10.50 18.66 15.69
CA VAL A 736 -9.81 18.95 14.43
C VAL A 736 -8.69 17.94 14.17
N ALA A 737 -8.65 17.34 12.97
CA ALA A 737 -7.52 16.53 12.52
C ALA A 737 -6.41 17.44 11.97
N VAL A 738 -6.76 18.35 11.07
CA VAL A 738 -5.81 19.29 10.45
C VAL A 738 -6.35 20.72 10.60
N GLN A 739 -5.52 21.61 11.15
CA GLN A 739 -5.76 23.05 11.16
C GLN A 739 -4.70 23.74 10.31
N ILE A 740 -5.11 24.70 9.48
CA ILE A 740 -4.21 25.46 8.61
C ILE A 740 -4.51 26.95 8.73
N SER A 741 -3.49 27.75 9.02
CA SER A 741 -3.55 29.21 9.01
C SER A 741 -2.35 29.88 8.33
N GLY A 742 -1.31 29.10 8.01
CA GLY A 742 -0.20 29.54 7.16
C GLY A 742 -0.62 29.56 5.69
N ASN A 743 -0.09 30.50 4.93
CA ASN A 743 -0.43 30.70 3.52
C ASN A 743 0.32 29.72 2.60
N LYS A 744 -0.24 29.42 1.43
CA LYS A 744 0.44 28.64 0.37
C LYS A 744 0.78 27.20 0.78
N ALA A 745 -0.17 26.53 1.44
CA ALA A 745 -0.05 25.14 1.87
C ALA A 745 -0.59 24.14 0.83
N ALA A 746 0.11 23.02 0.61
CA ALA A 746 -0.34 21.98 -0.33
C ALA A 746 -0.31 20.57 0.30
N PHE A 747 -1.36 19.79 0.05
CA PHE A 747 -1.50 18.41 0.51
C PHE A 747 -1.66 17.49 -0.70
N TYR A 748 -0.82 16.47 -0.78
CA TYR A 748 -0.77 15.49 -1.87
C TYR A 748 -0.95 14.08 -1.31
N ASN A 749 -1.95 13.34 -1.81
CA ASN A 749 -2.22 11.96 -1.41
C ASN A 749 -2.27 11.76 0.13
N CYS A 750 -2.92 12.69 0.83
CA CYS A 750 -3.07 12.65 2.28
C CYS A 750 -4.46 12.17 2.69
N LYS A 751 -4.56 11.52 3.85
CA LYS A 751 -5.84 11.12 4.47
C LYS A 751 -6.07 11.93 5.73
N MET A 752 -7.20 12.62 5.83
CA MET A 752 -7.60 13.43 6.99
C MET A 752 -8.89 12.84 7.56
N ILE A 753 -8.81 12.29 8.77
CA ILE A 753 -9.88 11.46 9.34
C ILE A 753 -10.29 12.04 10.69
N GLY A 754 -11.58 12.33 10.84
CA GLY A 754 -12.18 12.77 12.09
C GLY A 754 -13.69 12.63 12.06
N TYR A 755 -14.37 13.40 12.91
CA TYR A 755 -15.82 13.53 12.95
C TYR A 755 -16.21 14.99 12.72
N GLN A 756 -16.62 15.70 13.77
CA GLN A 756 -16.94 17.13 13.70
C GLN A 756 -15.67 17.97 13.59
N ASP A 757 -15.65 18.93 12.65
CA ASP A 757 -14.58 19.90 12.45
C ASP A 757 -13.23 19.28 11.96
N THR A 758 -13.26 18.19 11.18
CA THR A 758 -12.05 17.44 10.79
C THR A 758 -10.94 18.31 10.16
N LEU A 759 -11.27 19.22 9.24
CA LEU A 759 -10.34 20.11 8.55
C LEU A 759 -10.74 21.57 8.80
N TYR A 760 -9.94 22.26 9.60
CA TYR A 760 -10.06 23.70 9.86
C TYR A 760 -9.15 24.45 8.87
N ASP A 761 -9.72 24.99 7.80
CA ASP A 761 -9.00 25.77 6.80
C ASP A 761 -9.23 27.28 7.01
N TYR A 762 -8.35 27.91 7.80
CA TYR A 762 -8.57 29.25 8.32
C TYR A 762 -8.44 30.35 7.27
N LYS A 763 -7.24 30.56 6.73
CA LYS A 763 -6.90 31.64 5.79
C LYS A 763 -5.67 31.24 4.99
N GLY A 764 -5.62 31.66 3.73
CA GLY A 764 -4.50 31.39 2.84
C GLY A 764 -4.93 30.73 1.53
N LEU A 765 -3.97 30.59 0.62
CA LEU A 765 -4.10 29.90 -0.67
C LEU A 765 -3.70 28.43 -0.48
N HIS A 766 -4.60 27.49 -0.64
CA HIS A 766 -4.32 26.07 -0.34
C HIS A 766 -4.66 25.13 -1.50
N LEU A 767 -3.97 24.01 -1.60
CA LEU A 767 -4.28 22.93 -2.53
C LEU A 767 -4.40 21.59 -1.80
N PHE A 768 -5.42 20.80 -2.15
CA PHE A 768 -5.57 19.41 -1.71
C PHE A 768 -5.75 18.52 -2.93
N LYS A 769 -4.66 17.88 -3.37
CA LYS A 769 -4.62 16.98 -4.53
C LYS A 769 -4.62 15.51 -4.09
N ASP A 770 -5.48 14.70 -4.69
CA ASP A 770 -5.62 13.26 -4.42
C ASP A 770 -5.82 12.91 -2.93
N CYS A 771 -6.39 13.83 -2.16
CA CYS A 771 -6.59 13.65 -0.72
C CYS A 771 -7.92 12.95 -0.41
N PHE A 772 -7.96 12.20 0.69
CA PHE A 772 -9.18 11.64 1.27
C PHE A 772 -9.52 12.40 2.56
N ILE A 773 -10.70 12.99 2.64
CA ILE A 773 -11.17 13.73 3.81
C ILE A 773 -12.47 13.09 4.31
N GLN A 774 -12.52 12.74 5.59
CA GLN A 774 -13.68 12.09 6.22
C GLN A 774 -14.08 12.83 7.49
N GLY A 775 -15.36 13.16 7.63
CA GLY A 775 -15.95 13.67 8.87
C GLY A 775 -17.48 13.64 8.88
N THR A 776 -18.10 14.33 9.83
CA THR A 776 -19.57 14.39 10.01
C THR A 776 -20.12 15.81 9.91
N VAL A 777 -20.02 16.62 10.97
CA VAL A 777 -20.53 18.00 11.03
C VAL A 777 -19.39 18.96 10.67
N ASP A 778 -19.63 19.88 9.73
CA ASP A 778 -18.71 20.97 9.35
C ASP A 778 -17.26 20.54 9.13
N PHE A 779 -17.07 19.36 8.57
CA PHE A 779 -15.73 18.76 8.59
C PHE A 779 -14.73 19.41 7.64
N ILE A 780 -15.17 20.34 6.77
CA ILE A 780 -14.31 21.33 6.10
C ILE A 780 -14.90 22.72 6.38
N PHE A 781 -14.20 23.60 7.09
CA PHE A 781 -14.81 24.85 7.55
C PHE A 781 -13.81 26.00 7.68
N ARG A 782 -14.33 27.25 7.72
CA ARG A 782 -13.66 28.57 7.83
C ARG A 782 -13.44 29.34 6.51
N LYS A 783 -12.36 30.13 6.39
CA LYS A 783 -12.22 31.28 5.46
C LYS A 783 -11.08 31.14 4.42
N GLY A 784 -10.46 29.97 4.27
CA GLY A 784 -9.40 29.79 3.26
C GLY A 784 -9.84 30.09 1.82
N LYS A 785 -8.86 30.16 0.89
CA LYS A 785 -9.07 30.08 -0.58
C LYS A 785 -8.45 28.79 -1.18
N PRO A 786 -8.97 27.60 -0.82
CA PRO A 786 -8.53 26.30 -1.28
C PRO A 786 -9.12 25.83 -2.62
N LEU A 787 -8.37 24.97 -3.30
CA LEU A 787 -8.86 24.06 -4.35
C LEU A 787 -8.78 22.61 -3.85
N TYR A 788 -9.93 21.93 -3.81
CA TYR A 788 -10.13 20.62 -3.18
C TYR A 788 -10.61 19.55 -4.17
N LEU A 789 -10.40 18.28 -3.77
CA LEU A 789 -10.89 17.08 -4.45
C LEU A 789 -11.90 16.19 -3.61
N VAL A 790 -12.48 16.65 -2.48
CA VAL A 790 -13.54 15.96 -1.64
C VAL A 790 -14.39 16.97 -0.79
N LEU A 791 -15.68 16.72 -0.40
CA LEU A 791 -16.63 17.74 0.19
C LEU A 791 -17.65 17.31 1.31
N ILE A 792 -17.89 18.19 2.31
CA ILE A 792 -19.15 18.71 2.99
C ILE A 792 -18.69 19.90 3.89
N THR A 793 -19.18 21.12 3.69
CA THR A 793 -18.51 22.38 4.12
C THR A 793 -19.30 23.31 5.05
N ALA A 794 -18.60 24.16 5.82
CA ALA A 794 -19.17 25.33 6.51
C ALA A 794 -18.27 26.57 6.35
N GLN A 795 -18.53 27.36 5.31
CA GLN A 795 -17.67 28.48 4.94
C GLN A 795 -18.07 29.76 5.69
N GLN A 796 -17.08 30.45 6.25
CA GLN A 796 -17.26 31.71 6.99
C GLN A 796 -16.62 32.88 6.25
N ARG A 797 -17.30 33.43 5.25
CA ARG A 797 -16.96 34.73 4.66
C ARG A 797 -17.88 35.79 5.24
N ASP A 798 -17.30 36.84 5.81
CA ASP A 798 -18.05 37.87 6.55
C ASP A 798 -18.36 39.11 5.69
N SER A 799 -17.77 39.21 4.49
CA SER A 799 -18.06 40.24 3.49
C SER A 799 -17.82 39.73 2.06
N ALA A 800 -18.65 40.16 1.11
CA ALA A 800 -18.46 39.86 -0.32
C ALA A 800 -17.16 40.43 -0.91
N SER A 801 -16.53 41.42 -0.26
CA SER A 801 -15.24 41.99 -0.66
C SER A 801 -14.04 41.14 -0.26
N GLU A 802 -14.23 40.13 0.61
CA GLU A 802 -13.16 39.19 0.99
C GLU A 802 -12.90 38.21 -0.16
N ASP A 803 -11.66 38.16 -0.66
CA ASP A 803 -11.22 37.17 -1.63
C ASP A 803 -10.93 35.81 -0.95
N SER A 804 -12.00 35.16 -0.50
CA SER A 804 -11.99 33.82 0.10
C SER A 804 -13.14 32.98 -0.44
N GLY A 805 -13.00 31.67 -0.33
CA GLY A 805 -14.01 30.73 -0.79
C GLY A 805 -13.43 29.35 -1.09
N PHE A 806 -14.28 28.35 -1.13
CA PHE A 806 -13.86 26.97 -1.37
C PHE A 806 -14.22 26.56 -2.80
N SER A 807 -13.25 26.03 -3.55
CA SER A 807 -13.51 25.42 -4.86
C SER A 807 -13.23 23.93 -4.82
N PHE A 808 -14.18 23.15 -5.31
CA PHE A 808 -14.14 21.69 -5.36
C PHE A 808 -14.27 21.26 -6.81
N VAL A 809 -13.24 20.64 -7.37
CA VAL A 809 -13.16 20.38 -8.82
C VAL A 809 -12.67 18.96 -9.03
N HIS A 810 -13.40 18.12 -9.77
CA HIS A 810 -13.08 16.67 -9.94
C HIS A 810 -13.12 15.85 -8.66
N CYS A 811 -14.00 16.23 -7.73
CA CYS A 811 -14.19 15.51 -6.49
C CYS A 811 -15.07 14.27 -6.68
N LYS A 812 -15.01 13.37 -5.69
CA LYS A 812 -16.03 12.35 -5.48
C LYS A 812 -16.65 12.47 -4.10
N ILE A 813 -17.93 12.79 -4.04
CA ILE A 813 -18.70 12.93 -2.80
C ILE A 813 -19.50 11.65 -2.59
N THR A 814 -19.16 10.94 -1.51
CA THR A 814 -19.86 9.71 -1.10
C THR A 814 -20.09 9.75 0.40
N GLY A 815 -20.99 8.91 0.89
CA GLY A 815 -21.30 8.84 2.32
C GLY A 815 -21.91 7.50 2.69
N THR A 816 -22.12 7.30 3.99
CA THR A 816 -22.78 6.12 4.53
C THR A 816 -24.25 6.45 4.85
N THR A 817 -25.14 5.46 4.82
CA THR A 817 -26.58 5.62 5.07
C THR A 817 -26.95 6.10 6.48
N TYR A 818 -25.97 6.25 7.37
CA TYR A 818 -26.12 6.83 8.71
C TYR A 818 -26.28 8.35 8.70
N ALA A 819 -25.82 9.04 7.65
CA ALA A 819 -25.90 10.50 7.55
C ALA A 819 -27.30 10.92 7.07
N ARG A 820 -28.22 11.19 8.00
CA ARG A 820 -29.51 11.80 7.68
C ARG A 820 -29.31 13.30 7.39
N ARG A 821 -29.78 13.78 6.23
CA ARG A 821 -29.71 15.19 5.79
C ARG A 821 -28.27 15.72 5.63
N THR A 822 -27.51 15.12 4.73
CA THR A 822 -26.17 15.60 4.33
C THR A 822 -26.31 16.77 3.36
N TYR A 823 -25.67 17.91 3.61
CA TYR A 823 -25.66 19.06 2.69
C TYR A 823 -24.24 19.24 2.14
N LEU A 824 -24.09 19.73 0.90
CA LEU A 824 -22.80 20.18 0.35
C LEU A 824 -22.16 21.25 1.24
N GLY A 825 -22.99 22.10 1.84
CA GLY A 825 -22.54 22.96 2.92
C GLY A 825 -23.63 23.81 3.52
N ARG A 826 -23.23 24.58 4.54
CA ARG A 826 -24.10 25.54 5.22
C ARG A 826 -23.45 26.92 5.38
N ALA A 827 -24.30 27.94 5.44
CA ALA A 827 -23.88 29.33 5.55
C ALA A 827 -23.48 29.68 6.99
N TRP A 828 -22.18 29.55 7.31
CA TRP A 828 -21.71 29.97 8.63
C TRP A 828 -21.48 31.49 8.71
N GLY A 829 -20.82 32.06 7.70
CA GLY A 829 -20.63 33.51 7.55
C GLY A 829 -21.85 34.23 6.98
N SER A 830 -21.71 35.54 6.78
CA SER A 830 -22.77 36.40 6.20
C SER A 830 -22.83 36.34 4.67
N SER A 831 -21.74 35.92 4.00
CA SER A 831 -21.58 35.98 2.54
C SER A 831 -20.82 34.77 1.95
N PRO A 832 -21.03 33.52 2.35
CA PRO A 832 -20.20 32.39 1.93
C PRO A 832 -20.02 32.23 0.41
N ASN A 833 -18.85 31.73 0.00
CA ASN A 833 -18.47 31.52 -1.40
C ASN A 833 -17.93 30.09 -1.58
N VAL A 834 -18.74 29.22 -2.19
CA VAL A 834 -18.37 27.83 -2.44
C VAL A 834 -18.78 27.43 -3.86
N VAL A 835 -17.86 26.79 -4.59
CA VAL A 835 -18.11 26.26 -5.93
C VAL A 835 -17.82 24.77 -5.98
N VAL A 836 -18.74 24.01 -6.57
CA VAL A 836 -18.61 22.57 -6.83
C VAL A 836 -18.72 22.33 -8.32
N ALA A 837 -17.63 21.89 -8.93
CA ALA A 837 -17.51 21.68 -10.36
C ALA A 837 -16.99 20.28 -10.71
N TYR A 838 -17.46 19.73 -11.83
CA TYR A 838 -17.02 18.43 -12.36
C TYR A 838 -16.97 17.33 -11.30
N THR A 839 -17.92 17.29 -10.39
CA THR A 839 -17.88 16.42 -9.22
C THR A 839 -18.93 15.32 -9.33
N ASP A 840 -18.54 14.09 -8.99
CA ASP A 840 -19.45 12.95 -8.81
C ASP A 840 -20.14 13.05 -7.43
N ILE A 841 -21.44 13.32 -7.43
CA ILE A 841 -22.26 13.52 -6.23
C ILE A 841 -23.17 12.31 -6.03
N ALA A 842 -22.93 11.53 -4.97
CA ALA A 842 -23.80 10.43 -4.57
C ALA A 842 -25.16 10.90 -4.01
N ASP A 843 -26.16 10.02 -4.04
CA ASP A 843 -27.54 10.24 -3.56
C ASP A 843 -27.67 10.51 -2.06
N ILE A 844 -26.59 10.40 -1.30
CA ILE A 844 -26.55 10.76 0.13
C ILE A 844 -26.74 12.26 0.37
N VAL A 845 -26.44 13.10 -0.62
CA VAL A 845 -26.60 14.56 -0.53
C VAL A 845 -28.10 14.91 -0.63
N HIS A 846 -28.56 15.66 0.35
CA HIS A 846 -29.93 16.13 0.48
C HIS A 846 -30.36 16.90 -0.80
N PRO A 847 -31.61 16.76 -1.28
CA PRO A 847 -32.05 17.40 -2.52
C PRO A 847 -31.91 18.93 -2.55
N GLU A 848 -32.03 19.60 -1.39
CA GLU A 848 -31.78 21.06 -1.27
C GLU A 848 -30.31 21.43 -1.45
N ARG A 849 -29.40 20.48 -1.14
CA ARG A 849 -27.94 20.53 -1.22
C ARG A 849 -27.25 21.54 -0.33
N TRP A 850 -27.79 22.74 -0.21
CA TRP A 850 -27.24 23.81 0.61
C TRP A 850 -28.22 24.16 1.72
N SER A 851 -27.70 24.59 2.86
CA SER A 851 -28.49 25.09 3.98
C SER A 851 -28.11 26.54 4.28
N ASP A 852 -29.11 27.40 4.42
CA ASP A 852 -28.99 28.78 4.91
C ASP A 852 -28.74 28.83 6.43
N PHE A 853 -28.71 27.67 7.08
CA PHE A 853 -28.53 27.49 8.52
C PHE A 853 -29.57 28.25 9.37
N GLY A 854 -30.80 28.40 8.86
CA GLY A 854 -31.87 29.12 9.56
C GLY A 854 -31.74 30.64 9.52
N HIS A 855 -30.94 31.15 8.56
CA HIS A 855 -30.71 32.57 8.33
C HIS A 855 -31.17 33.00 6.93
N PRO A 856 -32.49 33.00 6.65
CA PRO A 856 -33.03 33.34 5.33
C PRO A 856 -32.69 34.77 4.89
N GLU A 857 -32.39 35.66 5.84
CA GLU A 857 -31.93 37.04 5.57
C GLU A 857 -30.56 37.09 4.87
N ARG A 858 -29.77 36.02 4.92
CA ARG A 858 -28.44 35.95 4.30
C ARG A 858 -28.47 35.45 2.86
N GLU A 859 -29.60 34.92 2.41
CA GLU A 859 -29.72 34.23 1.12
C GLU A 859 -29.29 35.08 -0.09
N SER A 860 -29.53 36.40 -0.05
CA SER A 860 -29.12 37.32 -1.12
C SER A 860 -27.60 37.43 -1.28
N ASN A 861 -26.84 37.10 -0.24
CA ASN A 861 -25.38 37.23 -0.17
C ASN A 861 -24.65 35.89 -0.34
N LEU A 862 -25.38 34.77 -0.43
CA LEU A 862 -24.79 33.45 -0.61
C LEU A 862 -24.33 33.28 -2.07
N PHE A 863 -23.10 32.78 -2.23
CA PHE A 863 -22.57 32.32 -3.51
C PHE A 863 -22.28 30.82 -3.42
N TYR A 864 -23.29 30.01 -3.76
CA TYR A 864 -23.15 28.55 -3.89
C TYR A 864 -23.29 28.16 -5.35
N GLY A 865 -22.14 27.97 -6.00
CA GLY A 865 -22.05 27.67 -7.43
C GLY A 865 -21.93 26.18 -7.70
N GLU A 866 -22.69 25.69 -8.67
CA GLU A 866 -22.59 24.32 -9.18
C GLU A 866 -22.37 24.32 -10.71
N TYR A 867 -21.42 23.50 -11.18
CA TYR A 867 -21.04 23.48 -12.60
C TYR A 867 -20.70 22.06 -13.10
N ASN A 868 -21.51 21.55 -14.03
CA ASN A 868 -21.27 20.25 -14.69
C ASN A 868 -21.00 19.07 -13.73
N ASN A 869 -21.72 19.03 -12.61
CA ASN A 869 -21.70 17.90 -11.66
C ASN A 869 -22.55 16.73 -12.17
N TRP A 870 -22.15 15.51 -11.85
CA TRP A 870 -22.89 14.28 -12.21
C TRP A 870 -23.09 13.39 -10.98
N GLY A 871 -23.72 12.23 -11.16
CA GLY A 871 -24.07 11.32 -10.07
C GLY A 871 -25.52 11.44 -9.61
N GLN A 872 -25.98 10.51 -8.79
CA GLN A 872 -27.39 10.42 -8.40
C GLN A 872 -27.85 11.62 -7.54
N GLY A 873 -26.96 12.18 -6.73
CA GLY A 873 -27.22 13.38 -5.93
C GLY A 873 -27.13 14.69 -6.71
N SER A 874 -26.72 14.66 -7.99
CA SER A 874 -26.69 15.85 -8.84
C SER A 874 -28.04 16.15 -9.54
N ASN A 875 -29.08 15.35 -9.30
CA ASN A 875 -30.43 15.58 -9.85
C ASN A 875 -31.17 16.72 -9.11
N ILE A 876 -31.81 17.62 -9.88
CA ILE A 876 -32.15 19.01 -9.50
C ILE A 876 -33.60 19.24 -9.06
N THR A 877 -34.33 18.21 -8.63
CA THR A 877 -35.78 18.30 -8.44
C THR A 877 -36.24 19.20 -7.27
N SER A 878 -35.35 19.56 -6.34
CA SER A 878 -35.69 20.36 -5.14
C SER A 878 -34.51 21.17 -4.58
N GLN A 879 -33.71 21.79 -5.45
CA GLN A 879 -32.53 22.57 -5.05
C GLN A 879 -32.93 23.84 -4.27
N ALA A 880 -32.10 24.25 -3.30
CA ALA A 880 -32.31 25.50 -2.58
C ALA A 880 -32.30 26.70 -3.54
N ARG A 881 -33.25 27.64 -3.38
CA ARG A 881 -33.50 28.76 -4.31
C ARG A 881 -32.30 29.70 -4.55
N TYR A 882 -31.34 29.71 -3.61
CA TYR A 882 -30.12 30.51 -3.66
C TYR A 882 -28.93 29.78 -4.29
N THR A 883 -29.13 28.58 -4.83
CA THR A 883 -28.06 27.87 -5.55
C THR A 883 -27.93 28.39 -6.97
N ARG A 884 -26.69 28.63 -7.41
CA ARG A 884 -26.37 29.20 -8.71
C ARG A 884 -25.82 28.11 -9.63
N LYS A 885 -26.52 27.86 -10.73
CA LYS A 885 -25.96 27.08 -11.84
C LYS A 885 -25.04 27.99 -12.65
N LEU A 886 -23.75 27.70 -12.65
CA LEU A 886 -22.76 28.57 -13.29
C LEU A 886 -22.72 28.30 -14.80
N SER A 887 -22.49 29.35 -15.58
CA SER A 887 -22.00 29.27 -16.96
C SER A 887 -20.49 29.01 -17.01
N ASP A 888 -19.97 28.62 -18.17
CA ASP A 888 -18.52 28.40 -18.38
C ASP A 888 -17.70 29.63 -17.98
N ALA A 889 -18.18 30.83 -18.30
CA ALA A 889 -17.52 32.10 -17.97
C ALA A 889 -17.49 32.38 -16.46
N GLU A 890 -18.57 32.03 -15.74
CA GLU A 890 -18.68 32.20 -14.29
C GLU A 890 -17.90 31.12 -13.52
N ALA A 891 -17.81 29.91 -14.06
CA ALA A 891 -17.07 28.80 -13.44
C ALA A 891 -15.56 28.94 -13.62
N LYS A 892 -15.10 29.49 -14.76
CA LYS A 892 -13.67 29.57 -15.14
C LYS A 892 -12.73 30.05 -14.02
N PRO A 893 -13.02 31.13 -13.26
CA PRO A 893 -12.12 31.61 -12.21
C PRO A 893 -11.95 30.64 -11.03
N PHE A 894 -12.90 29.74 -10.82
CA PHE A 894 -12.90 28.78 -9.69
C PHE A 894 -12.26 27.45 -10.07
N ILE A 895 -12.24 27.12 -11.37
CA ILE A 895 -11.71 25.86 -11.90
C ILE A 895 -10.33 26.02 -12.53
N SER A 896 -9.56 27.05 -12.17
CA SER A 896 -8.18 27.24 -12.64
C SER A 896 -7.21 27.44 -11.48
N LEU A 897 -5.90 27.32 -11.76
CA LEU A 897 -4.86 27.63 -10.77
C LEU A 897 -4.90 29.09 -10.31
N GLY A 898 -5.45 30.00 -11.13
CA GLY A 898 -5.64 31.40 -10.79
C GLY A 898 -6.51 31.63 -9.57
N ASN A 899 -7.43 30.70 -9.25
CA ASN A 899 -8.18 30.76 -8.00
C ASN A 899 -7.25 30.82 -6.79
N ILE A 900 -6.14 30.09 -6.84
CA ILE A 900 -5.16 30.00 -5.75
C ILE A 900 -3.82 30.66 -6.11
N GLN A 901 -3.76 31.44 -7.20
CA GLN A 901 -2.52 32.03 -7.73
C GLN A 901 -1.39 30.99 -7.89
N GLY A 902 -1.75 29.78 -8.34
CA GLY A 902 -0.88 28.60 -8.31
C GLY A 902 0.42 28.77 -9.10
N SER A 903 0.41 29.59 -10.15
CA SER A 903 1.60 29.92 -10.95
C SER A 903 2.77 30.47 -10.12
N LYS A 904 2.49 31.13 -8.98
CA LYS A 904 3.49 31.82 -8.15
C LYS A 904 4.12 30.97 -7.06
N TRP A 905 3.48 29.90 -6.61
CA TRP A 905 3.94 29.20 -5.40
C TRP A 905 3.78 27.69 -5.41
N LEU A 906 2.86 27.17 -6.22
CA LEU A 906 2.58 25.76 -6.24
C LEU A 906 3.72 25.03 -6.93
N LEU A 907 4.20 23.92 -6.39
CA LEU A 907 5.15 23.02 -7.03
C LEU A 907 4.59 21.59 -6.97
N PRO A 908 4.99 20.70 -7.91
CA PRO A 908 4.56 19.30 -7.88
C PRO A 908 4.98 18.60 -6.58
N GLN A 909 4.38 17.41 -6.37
CA GLN A 909 4.49 16.60 -5.15
C GLN A 909 5.92 16.15 -4.82
#